data_AF-A0A7X3K8B3-F1
#
_entry.id   AF-A0A7X3K8B3-F1
#
_cell.length_a   1.000
_cell.length_b   1.000
_cell.length_c   1.000
_cell.angle_alpha   90.00
_cell.angle_beta   90.00
_cell.angle_gamma   90.00
#
_symmetry.space_group_name_H-M   'P 1'
#
loop_
_entity.id
_entity.type
_entity.pdbx_description
1 polymer ?
#
loop_
_entity_poly.entity_id
_entity_poly.type
_entity_poly.pdbx_seq_one_letter_code
_entity_poly.pdbx_strand_id
1 'polypeptide(L)'
;MAAQEYTSVVQQLYVSYFGRPADYYGLQNFSAALDKMGAPKDFAAVQAAVQADKAGTTDLSKLVNSFNSSPESVALYGNDNSQIGISKFVNAIYQNVLGRDADKAGFDFWVNAITTGELTKANAAAAITQAAMTNTSDQGKIDAMTVSNKLAVATSFTTALDTPAEITSFSGDAAAAAARSLLLGVNSSTNLTAYQANINDTIEKLGNVVNGTTFSVTTGVDTLAGTSGNDVFNALNLAANGQDAANTLSAFDSIDGGAGKDTLNVYTDGTTNASIPANATIKNIETVNIFNSTATVATGLTDASKYAGVTALWQTGTVANVTNLAATTTAGFHGLNAAVGVAAADAAATATIALDKAVEGSTLNVTSGAAGTLATVVVGGTVVDGTDGGTDVGNINLNIKAGKDVQTVMVNTAVATTVTTTDNGKAVTTIDASASTGAITFAGGANTVANIKTGSGNDTVTLVAATVKDNSATTADETVNATVNTGAGNDTITVNASGTGIVTVVAGDGNDTVNVTGRSSGALNVDLGAGDDTFTSTVDIGANDKIDAGAGNDTLLLKLVGSVNVGAFSNFDAFDAAGLSKALDVDILSQKNTVTEIVATGDVGAGASLLNVGSGVSYRVTGDTNVANALSITQKTAGDLTVTLDIDESGDAKTTAADKADAAVNATNATGVKVVFDSSFVGASKAAGDNVSALTLTAGAAKTIAVTSGGANAENHLTLTASDALTSVTVTGASELVIDSVTGATKLASIDASAATGGLTASLADVANGGTIKLGTGADMITITSASTVGAVESISGFEKTAAAAVGSDATAKAAAIADADVLSFAGTVAADGGQISKGVLSFTGAGPSTLADAVGLADGAATVAGSAVVFEYLGNSYVFVQGGATDTLVQLAGITGIKNFAEDGATDHFFIV
;
A
#
# COMPACT_ATOMS: atom_id res chain seq x y z
N MET A 1 14.40 -29.59 -54.20
CA MET A 1 15.09 -28.46 -53.53
C MET A 1 14.13 -27.36 -53.07
N ALA A 2 12.92 -27.21 -53.62
CA ALA A 2 11.94 -26.21 -53.18
C ALA A 2 11.33 -26.47 -51.77
N ALA A 3 11.30 -27.73 -51.29
CA ALA A 3 10.77 -28.07 -49.97
C ALA A 3 11.59 -27.54 -48.77
N GLN A 4 12.88 -27.20 -48.95
CA GLN A 4 13.69 -26.57 -47.88
C GLN A 4 13.31 -25.11 -47.63
N GLU A 5 12.70 -24.43 -48.61
CA GLU A 5 12.35 -23.01 -48.50
C GLU A 5 11.11 -22.76 -47.60
N TYR A 6 10.36 -23.81 -47.22
CA TYR A 6 9.20 -23.71 -46.33
C TYR A 6 9.50 -24.10 -44.88
N THR A 7 10.73 -24.51 -44.55
CA THR A 7 11.07 -25.03 -43.21
C THR A 7 10.72 -24.03 -42.09
N SER A 8 11.05 -22.75 -42.27
CA SER A 8 10.73 -21.71 -41.28
C SER A 8 9.22 -21.51 -41.12
N VAL A 9 8.45 -21.53 -42.21
CA VAL A 9 7.00 -21.42 -42.20
C VAL A 9 6.36 -22.58 -41.43
N VAL A 10 6.76 -23.81 -41.74
CA VAL A 10 6.19 -25.00 -41.11
C VAL A 10 6.57 -25.07 -39.64
N GLN A 11 7.83 -24.80 -39.30
CA GLN A 11 8.25 -24.73 -37.89
C GLN A 11 7.45 -23.68 -37.13
N GLN A 12 7.28 -22.49 -37.70
CA GLN A 12 6.50 -21.44 -37.06
C GLN A 12 5.04 -21.87 -36.87
N LEU A 13 4.41 -22.56 -37.82
CA LEU A 13 3.05 -23.08 -37.64
C LEU A 13 2.96 -24.10 -36.49
N TYR A 14 3.90 -25.04 -36.39
CA TYR A 14 3.95 -26.02 -35.30
C TYR A 14 4.21 -25.38 -33.93
N VAL A 15 5.15 -24.44 -33.85
CA VAL A 15 5.43 -23.67 -32.62
C VAL A 15 4.20 -22.85 -32.23
N SER A 16 3.58 -22.17 -33.20
CA SER A 16 2.45 -21.28 -32.93
C SER A 16 1.24 -22.03 -32.39
N TYR A 17 0.92 -23.16 -33.01
CA TYR A 17 -0.24 -23.94 -32.61
C TYR A 17 0.11 -24.87 -31.44
N PHE A 18 1.02 -25.83 -31.63
CA PHE A 18 1.28 -26.90 -30.67
C PHE A 18 2.33 -26.57 -29.61
N GLY A 19 3.06 -25.46 -29.72
CA GLY A 19 4.13 -25.12 -28.78
C GLY A 19 5.35 -26.03 -28.84
N ARG A 20 5.55 -26.76 -29.95
CA ARG A 20 6.66 -27.70 -30.13
C ARG A 20 7.24 -27.63 -31.54
N PRO A 21 8.46 -28.15 -31.77
CA PRO A 21 9.01 -28.32 -33.11
C PRO A 21 8.23 -29.34 -33.93
N ALA A 22 8.27 -29.20 -35.26
CA ALA A 22 7.73 -30.19 -36.17
C ALA A 22 8.53 -31.50 -36.12
N ASP A 23 7.84 -32.64 -36.19
CA ASP A 23 8.48 -33.94 -36.36
C ASP A 23 9.07 -34.10 -37.76
N TYR A 24 10.05 -35.00 -37.90
CA TYR A 24 10.87 -35.11 -39.11
C TYR A 24 10.04 -35.35 -40.38
N TYR A 25 9.03 -36.22 -40.30
CA TYR A 25 8.15 -36.52 -41.43
C TYR A 25 7.03 -35.47 -41.59
N GLY A 26 6.49 -34.93 -40.50
CA GLY A 26 5.52 -33.83 -40.50
C GLY A 26 6.07 -32.59 -41.20
N LEU A 27 7.30 -32.20 -40.89
CA LEU A 27 8.00 -31.08 -41.53
C LEU A 27 8.10 -31.27 -43.05
N GLN A 28 8.52 -32.46 -43.50
CA GLN A 28 8.67 -32.77 -44.93
C GLN A 28 7.32 -32.80 -45.66
N ASN A 29 6.34 -33.48 -45.09
CA ASN A 29 5.02 -33.64 -45.71
C ASN A 29 4.29 -32.30 -45.83
N PHE A 30 4.35 -31.47 -44.78
CA PHE A 30 3.70 -30.16 -44.78
C PHE A 30 4.42 -29.19 -45.73
N SER A 31 5.75 -29.20 -45.75
CA SER A 31 6.54 -28.38 -46.69
C SER A 31 6.27 -28.76 -48.14
N ALA A 32 6.16 -30.06 -48.45
CA ALA A 32 5.82 -30.55 -49.79
C ALA A 32 4.39 -30.17 -50.20
N ALA A 33 3.44 -30.14 -49.26
CA ALA A 33 2.07 -29.70 -49.51
C ALA A 33 2.02 -28.21 -49.87
N LEU A 34 2.74 -27.35 -49.12
CA LEU A 34 2.86 -25.92 -49.39
C LEU A 34 3.52 -25.63 -50.74
N ASP A 35 4.60 -26.36 -51.06
CA ASP A 35 5.29 -26.22 -52.35
C ASP A 35 4.38 -26.58 -53.53
N LYS A 36 3.66 -27.70 -53.42
CA LYS A 36 2.75 -28.18 -54.47
C LYS A 36 1.63 -27.18 -54.80
N MET A 37 1.16 -26.41 -53.82
CA MET A 37 0.12 -25.40 -54.02
C MET A 37 0.68 -24.01 -54.35
N GLY A 38 1.99 -23.86 -54.43
CA GLY A 38 2.64 -22.56 -54.69
C GLY A 38 2.34 -21.54 -53.59
N ALA A 39 2.29 -21.98 -52.33
CA ALA A 39 2.00 -21.11 -51.19
C ALA A 39 3.06 -20.00 -51.02
N PRO A 40 2.76 -18.92 -50.30
CA PRO A 40 3.79 -17.95 -49.91
C PRO A 40 4.91 -18.61 -49.08
N LYS A 41 6.16 -18.21 -49.31
CA LYS A 41 7.34 -18.73 -48.61
C LYS A 41 7.67 -18.00 -47.30
N ASP A 42 6.86 -17.01 -46.96
CA ASP A 42 7.00 -16.20 -45.75
C ASP A 42 5.78 -16.44 -44.84
N PHE A 43 6.02 -16.55 -43.53
CA PHE A 43 4.97 -16.88 -42.57
C PHE A 43 3.88 -15.79 -42.52
N ALA A 44 4.25 -14.51 -42.58
CA ALA A 44 3.29 -13.42 -42.58
C ALA A 44 2.41 -13.45 -43.83
N ALA A 45 2.99 -13.76 -44.99
CA ALA A 45 2.24 -13.90 -46.23
C ALA A 45 1.31 -15.13 -46.23
N VAL A 46 1.74 -16.25 -45.64
CA VAL A 46 0.87 -17.44 -45.44
C VAL A 46 -0.29 -17.10 -44.51
N GLN A 47 0.01 -16.48 -43.36
CA GLN A 47 -1.01 -16.06 -42.39
C GLN A 47 -2.00 -15.10 -43.07
N ALA A 48 -1.54 -14.08 -43.79
CA ALA A 48 -2.41 -13.14 -44.47
C ALA A 48 -3.31 -13.80 -45.53
N ALA A 49 -2.76 -14.75 -46.32
CA ALA A 49 -3.52 -15.49 -47.33
C ALA A 49 -4.62 -16.36 -46.70
N VAL A 50 -4.31 -17.02 -45.58
CA VAL A 50 -5.26 -17.84 -44.83
C VAL A 50 -6.35 -16.99 -44.16
N GLN A 51 -5.99 -15.82 -43.64
CA GLN A 51 -6.94 -14.89 -43.05
C GLN A 51 -7.89 -14.26 -44.08
N ALA A 52 -7.42 -14.04 -45.31
CA ALA A 52 -8.26 -13.51 -46.38
C ALA A 52 -9.37 -14.49 -46.79
N ASP A 53 -9.16 -15.80 -46.62
CA ASP A 53 -10.15 -16.85 -46.89
C ASP A 53 -10.95 -17.20 -45.63
N LYS A 54 -11.83 -16.27 -45.21
CA LYS A 54 -12.73 -16.46 -44.05
C LYS A 54 -13.58 -17.72 -44.13
N ALA A 55 -13.90 -18.19 -45.35
CA ALA A 55 -14.68 -19.41 -45.55
C ALA A 55 -13.85 -20.69 -45.33
N GLY A 56 -12.52 -20.58 -45.21
CA GLY A 56 -11.61 -21.71 -45.00
C GLY A 56 -11.60 -22.72 -46.14
N THR A 57 -11.93 -22.29 -47.36
CA THR A 57 -12.22 -23.18 -48.49
C THR A 57 -11.03 -23.46 -49.40
N THR A 58 -10.02 -22.59 -49.39
CA THR A 58 -8.79 -22.77 -50.17
C THR A 58 -7.98 -23.94 -49.66
N ASP A 59 -7.16 -24.53 -50.52
CA ASP A 59 -6.29 -25.65 -50.14
C ASP A 59 -5.28 -25.25 -49.06
N LEU A 60 -4.82 -24.00 -49.06
CA LEU A 60 -3.94 -23.45 -48.03
C LEU A 60 -4.66 -23.34 -46.68
N SER A 61 -5.86 -22.77 -46.63
CA SER A 61 -6.65 -22.68 -45.40
C SER A 61 -7.02 -24.06 -44.86
N LYS A 62 -7.40 -25.01 -45.73
CA LYS A 62 -7.67 -26.40 -45.32
C LYS A 62 -6.44 -27.07 -44.72
N LEU A 63 -5.27 -26.86 -45.31
CA LEU A 63 -4.01 -27.42 -44.82
C LEU A 63 -3.65 -26.84 -43.44
N VAL A 64 -3.73 -25.52 -43.24
CA VAL A 64 -3.46 -24.90 -41.93
C VAL A 64 -4.51 -25.31 -40.90
N ASN A 65 -5.79 -25.35 -41.28
CA ASN A 65 -6.88 -25.80 -40.40
C ASN A 65 -6.81 -27.28 -40.02
N SER A 66 -6.03 -28.11 -40.74
CA SER A 66 -5.87 -29.52 -40.40
C SER A 66 -5.27 -29.74 -39.00
N PHE A 67 -4.52 -28.77 -38.49
CA PHE A 67 -3.96 -28.80 -37.13
C PHE A 67 -5.07 -28.88 -36.08
N ASN A 68 -6.15 -28.13 -36.27
CA ASN A 68 -7.29 -28.10 -35.35
C ASN A 68 -8.01 -29.45 -35.25
N SER A 69 -8.05 -30.22 -36.34
CA SER A 69 -8.65 -31.55 -36.40
C SER A 69 -7.70 -32.70 -36.03
N SER A 70 -6.46 -32.40 -35.65
CA SER A 70 -5.48 -33.44 -35.29
C SER A 70 -5.79 -34.08 -33.92
N PRO A 71 -5.45 -35.36 -33.71
CA PRO A 71 -5.55 -35.99 -32.39
C PRO A 71 -4.80 -35.22 -31.29
N GLU A 72 -3.64 -34.66 -31.62
CA GLU A 72 -2.85 -33.85 -30.69
C GLU A 72 -3.58 -32.57 -30.26
N SER A 73 -4.26 -31.88 -31.19
CA SER A 73 -5.08 -30.70 -30.86
C SER A 73 -6.20 -31.05 -29.88
N VAL A 74 -6.87 -32.20 -30.10
CA VAL A 74 -7.91 -32.69 -29.19
C VAL A 74 -7.33 -33.01 -27.81
N ALA A 75 -6.13 -33.59 -27.73
CA ALA A 75 -5.49 -33.90 -26.47
C ALA A 75 -5.07 -32.63 -25.69
N LEU A 76 -4.56 -31.60 -26.39
CA LEU A 76 -4.07 -30.36 -25.76
C LEU A 76 -5.19 -29.39 -25.37
N TYR A 77 -6.19 -29.25 -26.24
CA TYR A 77 -7.19 -28.18 -26.12
C TYR A 77 -8.61 -28.70 -25.90
N GLY A 78 -8.81 -30.01 -26.00
CA GLY A 78 -10.14 -30.62 -25.98
C GLY A 78 -10.98 -30.28 -27.21
N ASN A 79 -12.21 -30.76 -27.21
CA ASN A 79 -13.21 -30.47 -28.25
C ASN A 79 -14.20 -29.36 -27.85
N ASP A 80 -13.92 -28.66 -26.75
CA ASP A 80 -14.80 -27.60 -26.24
C ASP A 80 -14.66 -26.34 -27.10
N ASN A 81 -15.77 -25.99 -27.76
CA ASN A 81 -15.91 -24.79 -28.57
C ASN A 81 -16.83 -23.75 -27.90
N SER A 82 -17.18 -23.95 -26.63
CA SER A 82 -17.77 -22.88 -25.82
C SER A 82 -16.77 -21.73 -25.65
N GLN A 83 -17.27 -20.57 -25.23
CA GLN A 83 -16.41 -19.43 -24.89
C GLN A 83 -15.33 -19.82 -23.86
N ILE A 84 -15.63 -20.70 -22.90
CA ILE A 84 -14.66 -21.18 -21.90
C ILE A 84 -13.57 -22.04 -22.56
N GLY A 85 -13.94 -22.95 -23.46
CA GLY A 85 -12.99 -23.76 -24.21
C GLY A 85 -12.09 -22.91 -25.12
N ILE A 86 -12.67 -21.91 -25.79
CA ILE A 86 -11.94 -20.94 -26.61
C ILE A 86 -10.98 -20.09 -25.75
N SER A 87 -11.43 -19.62 -24.59
CA SER A 87 -10.61 -18.91 -23.60
C SER A 87 -9.38 -19.71 -23.16
N LYS A 88 -9.57 -20.99 -22.81
CA LYS A 88 -8.45 -21.89 -22.46
C LYS A 88 -7.48 -22.06 -23.62
N PHE A 89 -8.01 -22.24 -24.83
CA PHE A 89 -7.21 -22.32 -26.05
C PHE A 89 -6.35 -21.06 -26.26
N VAL A 90 -6.95 -19.87 -26.22
CA VAL A 90 -6.24 -18.59 -26.41
C VAL A 90 -5.10 -18.45 -25.41
N ASN A 91 -5.35 -18.73 -24.12
CA ASN A 91 -4.28 -18.62 -23.12
C ASN A 91 -3.16 -19.66 -23.35
N ALA A 92 -3.51 -20.88 -23.78
CA ALA A 92 -2.51 -21.88 -24.13
C ALA A 92 -1.63 -21.45 -25.31
N ILE A 93 -2.20 -20.77 -26.31
CA ILE A 93 -1.43 -20.20 -27.42
C ILE A 93 -0.49 -19.10 -26.92
N TYR A 94 -0.95 -18.22 -26.03
CA TYR A 94 -0.08 -17.20 -25.42
C TYR A 94 1.10 -17.82 -24.69
N GLN A 95 0.88 -18.90 -23.94
CA GLN A 95 1.97 -19.64 -23.29
C GLN A 95 2.92 -20.29 -24.32
N ASN A 96 2.37 -20.97 -25.33
CA ASN A 96 3.15 -21.62 -26.39
C ASN A 96 4.03 -20.62 -27.15
N VAL A 97 3.48 -19.47 -27.52
CA VAL A 97 4.13 -18.47 -28.37
C VAL A 97 4.99 -17.52 -27.56
N LEU A 98 4.46 -16.97 -26.46
CA LEU A 98 5.04 -15.84 -25.73
C LEU A 98 5.60 -16.20 -24.35
N GLY A 99 5.24 -17.37 -23.79
CA GLY A 99 5.69 -17.79 -22.47
C GLY A 99 5.12 -16.95 -21.33
N ARG A 100 3.95 -16.34 -21.55
CA ARG A 100 3.22 -15.50 -20.59
C ARG A 100 1.73 -15.63 -20.84
N ASP A 101 0.93 -15.24 -19.86
CA ASP A 101 -0.52 -15.14 -20.03
C ASP A 101 -0.90 -13.94 -20.93
N ALA A 102 -2.09 -14.03 -21.53
CA ALA A 102 -2.66 -12.93 -22.29
C ALA A 102 -3.05 -11.77 -21.36
N ASP A 103 -2.74 -10.55 -21.77
CA ASP A 103 -3.35 -9.37 -21.13
C ASP A 103 -4.86 -9.36 -21.42
N LYS A 104 -5.63 -8.72 -20.53
CA LYS A 104 -7.09 -8.78 -20.60
C LYS A 104 -7.65 -8.30 -21.95
N ALA A 105 -7.10 -7.23 -22.51
CA ALA A 105 -7.59 -6.65 -23.76
C ALA A 105 -7.29 -7.55 -24.97
N GLY A 106 -6.06 -8.07 -25.05
CA GLY A 106 -5.66 -9.05 -26.06
C GLY A 106 -6.48 -10.34 -25.95
N PHE A 107 -6.64 -10.87 -24.74
CA PHE A 107 -7.46 -12.06 -24.47
C PHE A 107 -8.89 -11.89 -24.98
N ASP A 108 -9.57 -10.81 -24.60
CA ASP A 108 -10.95 -10.53 -25.01
C ASP A 108 -11.07 -10.39 -26.54
N PHE A 109 -10.10 -9.74 -27.18
CA PHE A 109 -10.04 -9.59 -28.64
C PHE A 109 -9.97 -10.95 -29.36
N TRP A 110 -9.03 -11.81 -28.97
CA TRP A 110 -8.83 -13.11 -29.62
C TRP A 110 -9.99 -14.08 -29.37
N VAL A 111 -10.50 -14.11 -28.14
CA VAL A 111 -11.67 -14.94 -27.79
C VAL A 111 -12.87 -14.53 -28.63
N ASN A 112 -13.13 -13.22 -28.79
CA ASN A 112 -14.22 -12.72 -29.62
C ASN A 112 -14.03 -13.07 -31.11
N ALA A 113 -12.82 -12.90 -31.65
CA ALA A 113 -12.52 -13.22 -33.04
C ALA A 113 -12.76 -14.71 -33.37
N ILE A 114 -12.46 -15.62 -32.44
CA ILE A 114 -12.73 -17.05 -32.62
C ILE A 114 -14.22 -17.36 -32.41
N THR A 115 -14.84 -16.79 -31.39
CA THR A 115 -16.25 -17.07 -31.03
C THR A 115 -17.22 -16.61 -32.13
N THR A 116 -16.92 -15.50 -32.80
CA THR A 116 -17.72 -14.97 -33.91
C THR A 116 -17.48 -15.68 -35.25
N GLY A 117 -16.50 -16.60 -35.31
CA GLY A 117 -16.11 -17.29 -36.53
C GLY A 117 -15.30 -16.43 -37.51
N GLU A 118 -14.87 -15.23 -37.10
CA GLU A 118 -13.95 -14.40 -37.89
C GLU A 118 -12.58 -15.10 -38.06
N LEU A 119 -12.16 -15.86 -37.05
CA LEU A 119 -10.95 -16.69 -37.07
C LEU A 119 -11.25 -18.14 -36.67
N THR A 120 -10.62 -19.08 -37.36
CA THR A 120 -10.50 -20.46 -36.84
C THR A 120 -9.45 -20.52 -35.72
N LYS A 121 -9.48 -21.55 -34.87
CA LYS A 121 -8.45 -21.76 -33.84
C LYS A 121 -7.03 -21.81 -34.44
N ALA A 122 -6.84 -22.52 -35.55
CA ALA A 122 -5.55 -22.62 -36.23
C ALA A 122 -5.07 -21.27 -36.78
N ASN A 123 -5.98 -20.51 -37.40
CA ASN A 123 -5.67 -19.18 -37.91
C ASN A 123 -5.36 -18.19 -36.78
N ALA A 124 -6.09 -18.26 -35.67
CA ALA A 124 -5.86 -17.41 -34.51
C ALA A 124 -4.47 -17.63 -33.90
N ALA A 125 -3.99 -18.88 -33.81
CA ALA A 125 -2.64 -19.16 -33.33
C ALA A 125 -1.55 -18.52 -34.20
N ALA A 126 -1.70 -18.61 -35.52
CA ALA A 126 -0.79 -17.95 -36.45
C ALA A 126 -0.90 -16.42 -36.37
N ALA A 127 -2.11 -15.89 -36.19
CA ALA A 127 -2.36 -14.46 -36.07
C ALA A 127 -1.79 -13.84 -34.79
N ILE A 128 -1.90 -14.53 -33.65
CA ILE A 128 -1.30 -14.10 -32.38
C ILE A 128 0.22 -13.97 -32.53
N THR A 129 0.85 -14.97 -33.15
CA THR A 129 2.28 -14.95 -33.46
C THR A 129 2.65 -13.78 -34.38
N GLN A 130 1.90 -13.58 -35.47
CA GLN A 130 2.17 -12.49 -36.41
C GLN A 130 1.96 -11.10 -35.78
N ALA A 131 0.94 -10.97 -34.91
CA ALA A 131 0.69 -9.75 -34.17
C ALA A 131 1.83 -9.45 -33.19
N ALA A 132 2.33 -10.45 -32.47
CA ALA A 132 3.50 -10.31 -31.60
C ALA A 132 4.74 -9.85 -32.37
N MET A 133 5.02 -10.46 -33.53
CA MET A 133 6.17 -10.13 -34.38
C MET A 133 6.14 -8.71 -34.98
N THR A 134 4.97 -8.07 -35.04
CA THR A 134 4.78 -6.74 -35.63
C THR A 134 4.46 -5.65 -34.60
N ASN A 135 4.31 -6.02 -33.33
CA ASN A 135 4.01 -5.08 -32.25
C ASN A 135 5.26 -4.29 -31.86
N THR A 136 5.16 -2.96 -31.93
CA THR A 136 6.29 -2.04 -31.67
C THR A 136 6.33 -1.52 -30.23
N SER A 137 5.41 -1.92 -29.35
CA SER A 137 5.50 -1.62 -27.92
C SER A 137 6.72 -2.30 -27.29
N ASP A 138 7.13 -1.87 -26.11
CA ASP A 138 8.32 -2.46 -25.46
C ASP A 138 8.12 -3.94 -25.11
N GLN A 139 6.93 -4.30 -24.61
CA GLN A 139 6.54 -5.71 -24.47
C GLN A 139 6.48 -6.42 -25.83
N GLY A 140 5.98 -5.76 -26.88
CA GLY A 140 5.93 -6.31 -28.23
C GLY A 140 7.30 -6.67 -28.80
N LYS A 141 8.34 -5.88 -28.52
CA LYS A 141 9.72 -6.19 -28.91
C LYS A 141 10.26 -7.42 -28.17
N ILE A 142 9.95 -7.56 -26.88
CA ILE A 142 10.30 -8.74 -26.06
C ILE A 142 9.60 -9.98 -26.62
N ASP A 143 8.31 -9.87 -26.90
CA ASP A 143 7.48 -10.93 -27.46
C ASP A 143 8.01 -11.39 -28.83
N ALA A 144 8.32 -10.45 -29.73
CA ALA A 144 8.91 -10.74 -31.04
C ALA A 144 10.25 -11.48 -30.91
N MET A 145 11.10 -11.09 -29.95
CA MET A 145 12.36 -11.79 -29.68
C MET A 145 12.12 -13.20 -29.13
N THR A 146 11.17 -13.39 -28.21
CA THR A 146 10.79 -14.72 -27.70
C THR A 146 10.34 -15.64 -28.84
N VAL A 147 9.50 -15.15 -29.76
CA VAL A 147 9.04 -15.92 -30.93
C VAL A 147 10.23 -16.28 -31.83
N SER A 148 11.11 -15.32 -32.12
CA SER A 148 12.32 -15.57 -32.93
C SER A 148 13.24 -16.62 -32.30
N ASN A 149 13.45 -16.55 -30.99
CA ASN A 149 14.27 -17.54 -30.27
C ASN A 149 13.62 -18.93 -30.28
N LYS A 150 12.30 -19.03 -30.04
CA LYS A 150 11.57 -20.31 -30.11
C LYS A 150 11.64 -20.93 -31.50
N LEU A 151 11.52 -20.12 -32.56
CA LEU A 151 11.67 -20.60 -33.93
C LEU A 151 13.09 -21.12 -34.20
N ALA A 152 14.12 -20.43 -33.71
CA ALA A 152 15.51 -20.86 -33.85
C ALA A 152 15.79 -22.17 -33.10
N VAL A 153 15.30 -22.31 -31.86
CA VAL A 153 15.43 -23.54 -31.07
C VAL A 153 14.67 -24.70 -31.73
N ALA A 154 13.44 -24.46 -32.21
CA ALA A 154 12.66 -25.49 -32.89
C ALA A 154 13.34 -25.97 -34.19
N THR A 155 13.88 -25.04 -34.97
CA THR A 155 14.64 -25.37 -36.18
C THR A 155 15.90 -26.17 -35.85
N SER A 156 16.63 -25.77 -34.81
CA SER A 156 17.85 -26.45 -34.35
C SER A 156 17.54 -27.86 -33.83
N PHE A 157 16.46 -28.01 -33.06
CA PHE A 157 15.99 -29.30 -32.55
C PHE A 157 15.69 -30.29 -33.68
N THR A 158 14.86 -29.90 -34.66
CA THR A 158 14.52 -30.81 -35.77
C THR A 158 15.73 -31.07 -36.68
N THR A 159 16.65 -30.13 -36.80
CA THR A 159 17.91 -30.33 -37.56
C THR A 159 18.85 -31.32 -36.87
N ALA A 160 18.84 -31.36 -35.54
CA ALA A 160 19.66 -32.28 -34.74
C ALA A 160 19.12 -33.72 -34.72
N LEU A 161 17.92 -33.98 -35.25
CA LEU A 161 17.40 -35.34 -35.44
C LEU A 161 17.97 -35.95 -36.73
N ASP A 162 19.25 -36.32 -36.72
CA ASP A 162 19.99 -36.71 -37.92
C ASP A 162 20.26 -38.22 -38.04
N THR A 163 20.02 -38.99 -36.98
CA THR A 163 20.07 -40.45 -37.01
C THR A 163 18.68 -41.09 -37.12
N PRO A 164 18.58 -42.32 -37.69
CA PRO A 164 17.32 -43.05 -37.71
C PRO A 164 16.69 -43.28 -36.33
N ALA A 165 17.52 -43.47 -35.28
CA ALA A 165 17.06 -43.70 -33.92
C ALA A 165 16.37 -42.46 -33.34
N GLU A 166 17.01 -41.29 -33.43
CA GLU A 166 16.46 -40.02 -32.96
C GLU A 166 15.17 -39.66 -33.70
N ILE A 167 15.15 -39.87 -35.03
CA ILE A 167 13.95 -39.68 -35.87
C ILE A 167 12.80 -40.58 -35.39
N THR A 168 13.07 -41.84 -35.06
CA THR A 168 12.03 -42.76 -34.56
C THR A 168 11.61 -42.46 -33.12
N SER A 169 12.52 -41.98 -32.28
CA SER A 169 12.27 -41.63 -30.87
C SER A 169 11.43 -40.37 -30.72
N PHE A 170 11.51 -39.43 -31.68
CA PHE A 170 10.61 -38.28 -31.72
C PHE A 170 9.25 -38.64 -32.34
N SER A 171 8.54 -39.59 -31.71
CA SER A 171 7.20 -40.03 -32.13
C SER A 171 6.25 -40.22 -30.94
N GLY A 172 4.97 -39.87 -31.15
CA GLY A 172 3.90 -40.00 -30.14
C GLY A 172 3.85 -38.86 -29.11
N ASP A 173 2.86 -38.94 -28.23
CA ASP A 173 2.47 -37.82 -27.35
C ASP A 173 3.53 -37.47 -26.30
N ALA A 174 4.22 -38.47 -25.75
CA ALA A 174 5.28 -38.25 -24.74
C ALA A 174 6.47 -37.48 -25.32
N ALA A 175 6.89 -37.84 -26.54
CA ALA A 175 7.96 -37.16 -27.24
C ALA A 175 7.58 -35.72 -27.61
N ALA A 176 6.34 -35.53 -28.08
CA ALA A 176 5.76 -34.21 -28.35
C ALA A 176 5.70 -33.34 -27.08
N ALA A 177 5.39 -33.93 -25.92
CA ALA A 177 5.37 -33.24 -24.63
C ALA A 177 6.77 -32.81 -24.17
N ALA A 178 7.79 -33.66 -24.33
CA ALA A 178 9.17 -33.32 -24.01
C ALA A 178 9.67 -32.14 -24.86
N ALA A 179 9.41 -32.16 -26.17
CA ALA A 179 9.82 -31.06 -27.06
C ALA A 179 9.02 -29.77 -26.82
N ARG A 180 7.77 -29.86 -26.35
CA ARG A 180 7.01 -28.69 -25.87
C ARG A 180 7.62 -28.10 -24.60
N SER A 181 8.00 -28.94 -23.64
CA SER A 181 8.66 -28.50 -22.41
C SER A 181 9.99 -27.80 -22.70
N LEU A 182 10.73 -28.27 -23.70
CA LEU A 182 11.94 -27.59 -24.17
C LEU A 182 11.63 -26.16 -24.63
N LEU A 183 10.61 -25.96 -25.47
CA LEU A 183 10.27 -24.61 -25.95
C LEU A 183 9.65 -23.69 -24.90
N LEU A 184 9.01 -24.23 -23.86
CA LEU A 184 8.52 -23.43 -22.73
C LEU A 184 9.67 -22.76 -21.94
N GLY A 185 10.86 -23.36 -21.94
CA GLY A 185 12.05 -22.77 -21.32
C GLY A 185 12.73 -21.67 -22.14
N VAL A 186 12.20 -21.33 -23.32
CA VAL A 186 12.80 -20.33 -24.23
C VAL A 186 12.06 -18.99 -24.11
N ASN A 187 12.82 -17.95 -23.77
CA ASN A 187 12.35 -16.55 -23.69
C ASN A 187 13.24 -15.59 -24.52
N SER A 188 12.95 -14.29 -24.47
CA SER A 188 13.64 -13.23 -25.20
C SER A 188 15.14 -13.12 -24.92
N SER A 189 15.59 -13.53 -23.74
CA SER A 189 17.00 -13.45 -23.30
C SER A 189 17.77 -14.76 -23.53
N THR A 190 17.16 -15.76 -24.16
CA THR A 190 17.78 -17.07 -24.38
C THR A 190 19.04 -16.95 -25.22
N ASN A 191 20.18 -17.37 -24.67
CA ASN A 191 21.41 -17.52 -25.44
C ASN A 191 21.33 -18.82 -26.27
N LEU A 192 21.01 -18.69 -27.56
CA LEU A 192 20.79 -19.83 -28.47
C LEU A 192 21.99 -20.77 -28.57
N THR A 193 23.22 -20.27 -28.42
CA THR A 193 24.42 -21.12 -28.47
C THR A 193 24.53 -22.00 -27.23
N ALA A 194 24.33 -21.43 -26.04
CA ALA A 194 24.34 -22.19 -24.79
C ALA A 194 23.16 -23.17 -24.71
N TYR A 195 22.00 -22.76 -25.22
CA TYR A 195 20.77 -23.55 -25.18
C TYR A 195 20.82 -24.82 -26.06
N GLN A 196 21.82 -24.95 -26.94
CA GLN A 196 22.04 -26.17 -27.71
C GLN A 196 22.27 -27.40 -26.81
N ALA A 197 22.83 -27.24 -25.60
CA ALA A 197 22.97 -28.35 -24.65
C ALA A 197 21.61 -28.92 -24.22
N ASN A 198 20.61 -28.05 -23.98
CA ASN A 198 19.24 -28.46 -23.63
C ASN A 198 18.55 -29.21 -24.78
N ILE A 199 18.82 -28.81 -26.03
CA ILE A 199 18.35 -29.52 -27.23
C ILE A 199 18.90 -30.94 -27.24
N ASN A 200 20.21 -31.09 -27.07
CA ASN A 200 20.87 -32.40 -27.11
C ASN A 200 20.38 -33.31 -25.97
N ASP A 201 20.27 -32.79 -24.75
CA ASP A 201 19.73 -33.51 -23.58
C ASP A 201 18.28 -33.95 -23.81
N THR A 202 17.45 -33.10 -24.44
CA THR A 202 16.08 -33.48 -24.78
C THR A 202 16.05 -34.63 -25.78
N ILE A 203 16.90 -34.59 -26.82
CA ILE A 203 17.02 -35.66 -27.83
C ILE A 203 17.52 -36.97 -27.19
N GLU A 204 18.50 -36.89 -26.30
CA GLU A 204 19.00 -38.05 -25.55
C GLU A 204 17.90 -38.68 -24.68
N LYS A 205 17.09 -37.86 -24.00
CA LYS A 205 15.93 -38.30 -23.19
C LYS A 205 14.81 -38.91 -24.02
N LEU A 206 14.60 -38.47 -25.25
CA LEU A 206 13.66 -39.13 -26.18
C LEU A 206 14.08 -40.57 -26.50
N GLY A 207 15.37 -40.89 -26.35
CA GLY A 207 15.89 -42.25 -26.43
C GLY A 207 15.58 -43.15 -25.23
N ASN A 208 15.26 -42.60 -24.06
CA ASN A 208 15.18 -43.30 -22.76
C ASN A 208 14.01 -42.82 -21.87
N VAL A 209 12.75 -43.11 -22.21
CA VAL A 209 11.66 -43.02 -21.21
C VAL A 209 11.55 -44.34 -20.46
N VAL A 210 12.25 -44.45 -19.33
CA VAL A 210 12.15 -45.57 -18.39
C VAL A 210 11.39 -45.09 -17.15
N ASN A 211 10.27 -45.71 -16.79
CA ASN A 211 9.60 -45.46 -15.52
C ASN A 211 10.50 -45.94 -14.38
N GLY A 212 10.68 -45.12 -13.34
CA GLY A 212 11.41 -45.52 -12.14
C GLY A 212 10.66 -46.56 -11.30
N THR A 213 11.36 -47.15 -10.36
CA THR A 213 10.93 -48.28 -9.52
C THR A 213 11.01 -47.95 -8.04
N THR A 214 10.30 -48.73 -7.20
CA THR A 214 10.32 -48.57 -5.74
C THR A 214 10.98 -49.78 -5.09
N PHE A 215 11.98 -49.54 -4.26
CA PHE A 215 12.71 -50.52 -3.49
C PHE A 215 12.43 -50.37 -1.99
N SER A 216 12.42 -51.49 -1.29
CA SER A 216 12.39 -51.53 0.18
C SER A 216 13.75 -51.95 0.71
N VAL A 217 14.30 -51.18 1.64
CA VAL A 217 15.48 -51.56 2.42
C VAL A 217 15.02 -52.51 3.52
N THR A 218 15.73 -53.61 3.72
CA THR A 218 15.36 -54.74 4.59
C THR A 218 16.32 -54.86 5.78
N THR A 219 16.02 -55.67 6.78
CA THR A 219 16.92 -55.83 7.95
C THR A 219 18.23 -56.57 7.68
N GLY A 220 18.44 -57.03 6.42
CA GLY A 220 19.66 -57.72 5.99
C GLY A 220 20.65 -56.77 5.32
N VAL A 221 21.74 -57.32 4.78
CA VAL A 221 22.64 -56.54 3.91
C VAL A 221 21.98 -56.37 2.55
N ASP A 222 21.72 -55.13 2.17
CA ASP A 222 21.07 -54.81 0.90
C ASP A 222 22.08 -54.29 -0.15
N THR A 223 21.90 -54.68 -1.41
CA THR A 223 22.62 -54.10 -2.56
C THR A 223 21.60 -53.71 -3.62
N LEU A 224 21.11 -52.47 -3.52
CA LEU A 224 20.04 -51.94 -4.32
C LEU A 224 20.61 -50.94 -5.33
N ALA A 225 20.37 -51.20 -6.62
CA ALA A 225 20.73 -50.30 -7.70
C ALA A 225 19.46 -49.91 -8.46
N GLY A 226 19.23 -48.60 -8.58
CA GLY A 226 18.12 -48.03 -9.31
C GLY A 226 18.29 -48.13 -10.83
N THR A 227 17.31 -47.58 -11.52
CA THR A 227 17.16 -47.61 -12.97
C THR A 227 17.69 -46.31 -13.59
N SER A 228 17.25 -46.00 -14.81
CA SER A 228 17.46 -44.68 -15.43
C SER A 228 16.23 -43.76 -15.29
N GLY A 229 15.20 -44.21 -14.56
CA GLY A 229 14.02 -43.43 -14.21
C GLY A 229 14.11 -42.89 -12.78
N ASN A 230 13.07 -42.22 -12.30
CA ASN A 230 13.06 -41.67 -10.93
C ASN A 230 12.68 -42.75 -9.91
N ASP A 231 13.66 -43.30 -9.20
CA ASP A 231 13.51 -44.39 -8.26
C ASP A 231 13.22 -43.91 -6.81
N VAL A 232 12.58 -44.78 -6.02
CA VAL A 232 12.24 -44.52 -4.60
C VAL A 232 12.73 -45.66 -3.72
N PHE A 233 13.50 -45.36 -2.68
CA PHE A 233 14.00 -46.32 -1.70
C PHE A 233 13.37 -46.04 -0.34
N ASN A 234 12.77 -47.05 0.29
CA ASN A 234 12.12 -46.91 1.60
C ASN A 234 12.83 -47.72 2.68
N ALA A 235 13.48 -47.06 3.63
CA ALA A 235 14.01 -47.64 4.85
C ALA A 235 12.99 -47.48 5.99
N LEU A 236 12.13 -48.49 6.16
CA LEU A 236 11.07 -48.51 7.18
C LEU A 236 11.61 -48.96 8.54
N ASN A 237 11.03 -48.50 9.65
CA ASN A 237 11.35 -48.99 11.00
C ASN A 237 10.55 -50.24 11.39
N LEU A 238 10.53 -51.27 10.52
CA LEU A 238 9.76 -52.51 10.69
C LEU A 238 10.69 -53.74 10.64
N ALA A 239 10.53 -54.66 11.57
CA ALA A 239 11.13 -55.99 11.49
C ALA A 239 10.44 -56.85 10.40
N ALA A 240 11.14 -57.86 9.89
CA ALA A 240 10.63 -58.78 8.86
C ALA A 240 9.34 -59.56 9.26
N ASN A 241 8.94 -59.51 10.54
CA ASN A 241 7.69 -60.08 11.08
C ASN A 241 6.51 -59.08 11.14
N GLY A 242 6.74 -57.82 10.71
CA GLY A 242 5.72 -56.78 10.61
C GLY A 242 5.25 -56.14 11.92
N GLN A 243 5.87 -56.45 13.08
CA GLN A 243 5.35 -56.04 14.39
C GLN A 243 6.38 -55.42 15.35
N ASP A 244 7.68 -55.67 15.20
CA ASP A 244 8.72 -55.10 16.08
C ASP A 244 9.54 -54.01 15.38
N ALA A 245 10.00 -52.99 16.11
CA ALA A 245 10.88 -51.96 15.56
C ALA A 245 12.29 -52.55 15.31
N ALA A 246 12.82 -52.39 14.09
CA ALA A 246 14.16 -52.86 13.72
C ALA A 246 14.86 -51.90 12.76
N ASN A 247 16.20 -51.96 12.74
CA ASN A 247 17.01 -51.27 11.75
C ASN A 247 16.88 -51.99 10.41
N THR A 248 16.32 -51.32 9.41
CA THR A 248 16.40 -51.74 8.01
C THR A 248 17.61 -51.12 7.33
N LEU A 249 18.02 -49.91 7.72
CA LEU A 249 19.32 -49.40 7.29
C LEU A 249 20.41 -50.00 8.19
N SER A 250 21.18 -50.93 7.64
CA SER A 250 22.14 -51.78 8.32
C SER A 250 23.58 -51.57 7.80
N ALA A 251 24.55 -52.16 8.50
CA ALA A 251 25.95 -52.09 8.05
C ALA A 251 26.13 -52.87 6.75
N PHE A 252 26.96 -52.34 5.85
CA PHE A 252 27.24 -52.89 4.51
C PHE A 252 26.14 -52.72 3.46
N ASP A 253 25.04 -52.01 3.76
CA ASP A 253 24.06 -51.68 2.74
C ASP A 253 24.68 -50.80 1.63
N SER A 254 24.32 -51.08 0.38
CA SER A 254 24.72 -50.32 -0.79
C SER A 254 23.49 -49.88 -1.55
N ILE A 255 23.17 -48.59 -1.48
CA ILE A 255 22.05 -47.95 -2.18
C ILE A 255 22.63 -47.02 -3.24
N ASP A 256 22.30 -47.29 -4.50
CA ASP A 256 22.69 -46.50 -5.66
C ASP A 256 21.43 -46.12 -6.44
N GLY A 257 21.08 -44.84 -6.53
CA GLY A 257 19.87 -44.42 -7.26
C GLY A 257 19.98 -44.60 -8.77
N GLY A 258 21.19 -44.65 -9.32
CA GLY A 258 21.40 -44.77 -10.77
C GLY A 258 21.32 -43.42 -11.46
N ALA A 259 20.52 -43.33 -12.53
CA ALA A 259 20.28 -42.08 -13.25
C ALA A 259 18.80 -41.72 -13.11
N GLY A 260 18.48 -40.43 -13.04
CA GLY A 260 17.11 -39.99 -12.75
C GLY A 260 17.12 -38.96 -11.63
N LYS A 261 15.96 -38.74 -11.02
CA LYS A 261 15.84 -38.01 -9.76
C LYS A 261 15.33 -38.98 -8.70
N ASP A 262 16.23 -39.43 -7.87
CA ASP A 262 15.99 -40.55 -6.95
C ASP A 262 15.73 -40.06 -5.53
N THR A 263 14.88 -40.80 -4.82
CA THR A 263 14.43 -40.45 -3.47
C THR A 263 14.72 -41.56 -2.48
N LEU A 264 15.34 -41.25 -1.35
CA LEU A 264 15.45 -42.14 -0.19
C LEU A 264 14.57 -41.62 0.96
N ASN A 265 13.63 -42.44 1.42
CA ASN A 265 12.82 -42.18 2.60
C ASN A 265 13.34 -43.02 3.78
N VAL A 266 13.74 -42.36 4.86
CA VAL A 266 14.19 -42.99 6.09
C VAL A 266 13.18 -42.72 7.20
N TYR A 267 12.54 -43.78 7.68
CA TYR A 267 11.63 -43.72 8.82
C TYR A 267 12.38 -44.13 10.07
N THR A 268 12.34 -43.26 11.08
CA THR A 268 13.07 -43.44 12.34
C THR A 268 12.19 -43.05 13.54
N ASP A 269 12.41 -43.71 14.66
CA ASP A 269 11.86 -43.36 15.97
C ASP A 269 12.92 -42.74 16.90
N GLY A 270 14.06 -42.34 16.35
CA GLY A 270 15.23 -41.82 17.07
C GLY A 270 16.14 -42.91 17.66
N THR A 271 15.74 -44.18 17.62
CA THR A 271 16.53 -45.35 18.03
C THR A 271 16.82 -46.28 16.84
N THR A 272 15.79 -46.61 16.07
CA THR A 272 15.89 -47.41 14.85
C THR A 272 16.15 -46.53 13.63
N ASN A 273 16.98 -47.00 12.70
CA ASN A 273 17.48 -46.24 11.56
C ASN A 273 18.07 -44.87 11.95
N ALA A 274 18.57 -44.71 13.18
CA ALA A 274 18.93 -43.40 13.73
C ALA A 274 20.23 -42.80 13.18
N SER A 275 20.98 -43.56 12.39
CA SER A 275 22.24 -43.14 11.77
C SER A 275 22.55 -43.94 10.52
N ILE A 276 23.33 -43.38 9.60
CA ILE A 276 23.96 -44.17 8.52
C ILE A 276 25.02 -45.10 9.14
N PRO A 277 24.83 -46.44 9.10
CA PRO A 277 25.73 -47.38 9.75
C PRO A 277 27.12 -47.39 9.10
N ALA A 278 28.12 -47.87 9.84
CA ALA A 278 29.46 -48.04 9.30
C ALA A 278 29.45 -48.97 8.08
N ASN A 279 30.19 -48.59 7.03
CA ASN A 279 30.29 -49.29 5.74
C ASN A 279 29.01 -49.31 4.89
N ALA A 280 27.92 -48.66 5.31
CA ALA A 280 26.80 -48.39 4.40
C ALA A 280 27.20 -47.30 3.38
N THR A 281 26.73 -47.42 2.14
CA THR A 281 26.99 -46.46 1.06
C THR A 281 25.67 -46.03 0.43
N ILE A 282 25.50 -44.72 0.27
CA ILE A 282 24.34 -44.13 -0.41
C ILE A 282 24.89 -43.14 -1.45
N LYS A 283 24.60 -43.41 -2.73
CA LYS A 283 25.07 -42.58 -3.85
C LYS A 283 24.01 -42.42 -4.92
N ASN A 284 24.15 -41.36 -5.72
CA ASN A 284 23.22 -40.99 -6.78
C ASN A 284 21.78 -40.90 -6.28
N ILE A 285 21.58 -40.34 -5.08
CA ILE A 285 20.25 -40.06 -4.52
C ILE A 285 20.13 -38.55 -4.37
N GLU A 286 19.24 -37.91 -5.12
CA GLU A 286 19.10 -36.45 -5.12
C GLU A 286 18.29 -35.95 -3.94
N THR A 287 17.29 -36.71 -3.48
CA THR A 287 16.41 -36.33 -2.37
C THR A 287 16.43 -37.36 -1.24
N VAL A 288 16.70 -36.91 -0.02
CA VAL A 288 16.60 -37.73 1.19
C VAL A 288 15.54 -37.13 2.11
N ASN A 289 14.54 -37.93 2.50
CA ASN A 289 13.50 -37.55 3.45
C ASN A 289 13.66 -38.33 4.74
N ILE A 290 13.77 -37.64 5.86
CA ILE A 290 13.86 -38.21 7.20
C ILE A 290 12.53 -37.96 7.92
N PHE A 291 11.84 -39.04 8.27
CA PHE A 291 10.59 -39.01 9.02
C PHE A 291 10.85 -39.41 10.47
N ASN A 292 10.94 -38.42 11.36
CA ASN A 292 11.09 -38.63 12.80
C ASN A 292 9.71 -38.77 13.46
N SER A 293 9.37 -40.00 13.86
CA SER A 293 8.06 -40.34 14.41
C SER A 293 7.90 -40.10 15.93
N THR A 294 9.00 -39.77 16.63
CA THR A 294 9.01 -39.53 18.08
C THR A 294 9.73 -38.23 18.43
N ALA A 295 9.71 -37.86 19.72
CA ALA A 295 10.45 -36.71 20.24
C ALA A 295 11.98 -36.90 20.30
N THR A 296 12.48 -38.11 20.05
CA THR A 296 13.92 -38.42 20.07
C THR A 296 14.54 -38.09 18.71
N VAL A 297 15.62 -37.31 18.71
CA VAL A 297 16.24 -36.77 17.49
C VAL A 297 17.29 -37.73 16.89
N ALA A 298 17.11 -38.15 15.63
CA ALA A 298 18.06 -38.98 14.88
C ALA A 298 19.24 -38.17 14.29
N THR A 299 20.17 -37.74 15.15
CA THR A 299 21.33 -36.89 14.74
C THR A 299 22.31 -37.53 13.75
N GLY A 300 22.31 -38.86 13.61
CA GLY A 300 23.25 -39.58 12.74
C GLY A 300 22.83 -39.64 11.27
N LEU A 301 21.67 -39.11 10.91
CA LEU A 301 21.15 -39.06 9.53
C LEU A 301 21.34 -37.71 8.85
N THR A 302 21.69 -36.66 9.60
CA THR A 302 21.69 -35.28 9.08
C THR A 302 23.07 -34.75 8.69
N ASP A 303 24.04 -35.66 8.53
CA ASP A 303 25.33 -35.37 7.92
C ASP A 303 25.21 -35.52 6.39
N ALA A 304 25.08 -34.39 5.69
CA ALA A 304 24.85 -34.37 4.25
C ALA A 304 26.00 -35.03 3.47
N SER A 305 27.22 -35.07 4.03
CA SER A 305 28.38 -35.70 3.38
C SER A 305 28.28 -37.23 3.28
N LYS A 306 27.34 -37.85 4.00
CA LYS A 306 27.09 -39.30 3.93
C LYS A 306 26.34 -39.74 2.67
N TYR A 307 25.78 -38.79 1.92
CA TYR A 307 24.99 -39.05 0.72
C TYR A 307 25.69 -38.47 -0.50
N ALA A 308 26.28 -39.31 -1.35
CA ALA A 308 26.91 -38.84 -2.57
C ALA A 308 25.85 -38.47 -3.62
N GLY A 309 25.80 -37.20 -4.04
CA GLY A 309 24.84 -36.70 -5.04
C GLY A 309 23.59 -36.03 -4.45
N VAL A 310 23.46 -35.93 -3.12
CA VAL A 310 22.28 -35.30 -2.49
C VAL A 310 22.17 -33.82 -2.82
N THR A 311 20.97 -33.42 -3.24
CA THR A 311 20.59 -32.03 -3.55
C THR A 311 19.56 -31.48 -2.58
N ALA A 312 18.79 -32.35 -1.91
CA ALA A 312 17.83 -31.97 -0.89
C ALA A 312 17.79 -32.99 0.26
N LEU A 313 17.87 -32.50 1.50
CA LEU A 313 17.80 -33.29 2.72
C LEU A 313 16.66 -32.74 3.60
N TRP A 314 15.52 -33.41 3.60
CA TRP A 314 14.30 -33.00 4.28
C TRP A 314 14.10 -33.71 5.61
N GLN A 315 13.58 -32.98 6.59
CA GLN A 315 13.19 -33.51 7.90
C GLN A 315 11.72 -33.21 8.20
N THR A 316 10.99 -34.22 8.67
CA THR A 316 9.60 -34.10 9.15
C THR A 316 9.50 -34.55 10.60
N GLY A 317 8.74 -33.82 11.42
CA GLY A 317 8.56 -34.10 12.84
C GLY A 317 9.64 -33.40 13.67
N THR A 318 10.22 -34.09 14.66
CA THR A 318 11.32 -33.51 15.45
C THR A 318 12.58 -33.37 14.58
N VAL A 319 13.17 -32.18 14.52
CA VAL A 319 14.30 -31.87 13.63
C VAL A 319 15.64 -31.99 14.36
N ALA A 320 16.69 -32.38 13.63
CA ALA A 320 18.08 -32.38 14.07
C ALA A 320 18.89 -31.30 13.34
N ASN A 321 20.05 -30.96 13.91
CA ASN A 321 21.02 -30.10 13.24
C ASN A 321 21.55 -30.78 11.97
N VAL A 322 21.59 -30.04 10.87
CA VAL A 322 22.21 -30.48 9.61
C VAL A 322 23.69 -30.14 9.65
N THR A 323 24.55 -31.09 9.24
CA THR A 323 26.01 -30.93 9.25
C THR A 323 26.62 -31.24 7.89
N ASN A 324 27.80 -30.65 7.62
CA ASN A 324 28.53 -30.77 6.37
C ASN A 324 27.69 -30.46 5.12
N LEU A 325 26.80 -29.46 5.21
CA LEU A 325 25.94 -29.07 4.09
C LEU A 325 26.81 -28.51 2.94
N ALA A 326 26.76 -29.15 1.79
CA ALA A 326 27.44 -28.66 0.59
C ALA A 326 26.64 -27.50 -0.04
N ALA A 327 27.30 -26.63 -0.81
CA ALA A 327 26.65 -25.50 -1.48
C ALA A 327 25.57 -25.93 -2.51
N THR A 328 25.62 -27.18 -2.99
CA THR A 328 24.65 -27.77 -3.92
C THR A 328 23.50 -28.50 -3.22
N THR A 329 23.51 -28.56 -1.89
CA THR A 329 22.52 -29.29 -1.10
C THR A 329 21.65 -28.32 -0.31
N THR A 330 20.34 -28.55 -0.33
CA THR A 330 19.36 -27.79 0.44
C THR A 330 18.97 -28.54 1.70
N ALA A 331 19.06 -27.88 2.85
CA ALA A 331 18.51 -28.37 4.11
C ALA A 331 17.02 -28.01 4.21
N GLY A 332 16.15 -29.01 4.25
CA GLY A 332 14.70 -28.86 4.24
C GLY A 332 14.05 -29.19 5.59
N PHE A 333 13.08 -28.38 6.01
CA PHE A 333 12.36 -28.59 7.27
C PHE A 333 10.85 -28.42 7.09
N HIS A 334 10.08 -29.46 7.42
CA HIS A 334 8.62 -29.40 7.50
C HIS A 334 8.17 -29.13 8.93
N GLY A 335 7.36 -28.08 9.14
CA GLY A 335 6.76 -27.78 10.44
C GLY A 335 7.75 -27.31 11.51
N LEU A 336 8.86 -26.66 11.12
CA LEU A 336 9.88 -26.19 12.06
C LEU A 336 9.25 -25.27 13.13
N ASN A 337 9.40 -25.61 14.40
CA ASN A 337 8.81 -24.86 15.53
C ASN A 337 9.78 -24.66 16.69
N ALA A 338 11.08 -24.76 16.42
CA ALA A 338 12.16 -24.71 17.41
C ALA A 338 13.46 -24.18 16.79
N ALA A 339 14.51 -24.06 17.61
CA ALA A 339 15.84 -23.71 17.12
C ALA A 339 16.53 -24.92 16.48
N VAL A 340 17.12 -24.73 15.29
CA VAL A 340 17.90 -25.76 14.58
C VAL A 340 19.19 -25.19 14.00
N GLY A 341 20.25 -26.01 14.00
CA GLY A 341 21.55 -25.67 13.42
C GLY A 341 21.70 -26.19 11.99
N VAL A 342 22.32 -25.38 11.13
CA VAL A 342 22.74 -25.78 9.77
C VAL A 342 24.22 -25.44 9.61
N ALA A 343 25.08 -26.44 9.67
CA ALA A 343 26.52 -26.27 9.52
C ALA A 343 26.94 -26.57 8.07
N ALA A 344 27.36 -25.52 7.36
CA ALA A 344 27.95 -25.61 6.03
C ALA A 344 29.31 -26.32 6.09
N ALA A 345 29.62 -27.13 5.07
CA ALA A 345 30.95 -27.68 4.88
C ALA A 345 31.97 -26.55 4.67
N ASP A 346 33.24 -26.75 5.06
CA ASP A 346 34.24 -25.67 5.03
C ASP A 346 34.41 -25.02 3.63
N ALA A 347 34.31 -25.82 2.58
CA ALA A 347 34.41 -25.35 1.18
C ALA A 347 33.11 -24.72 0.64
N ALA A 348 32.00 -24.77 1.38
CA ALA A 348 30.72 -24.24 0.93
C ALA A 348 30.61 -22.74 1.26
N ALA A 349 30.62 -21.90 0.22
CA ALA A 349 30.38 -20.46 0.35
C ALA A 349 28.90 -20.12 0.57
N THR A 350 27.99 -21.06 0.28
CA THR A 350 26.55 -20.88 0.40
C THR A 350 25.92 -21.98 1.24
N ALA A 351 24.98 -21.63 2.10
CA ALA A 351 24.06 -22.56 2.75
C ALA A 351 22.62 -22.28 2.28
N THR A 352 21.93 -23.29 1.76
CA THR A 352 20.56 -23.17 1.26
C THR A 352 19.61 -23.93 2.19
N ILE A 353 18.56 -23.25 2.65
CA ILE A 353 17.54 -23.76 3.54
C ILE A 353 16.17 -23.62 2.87
N ALA A 354 15.34 -24.65 2.98
CA ALA A 354 13.95 -24.63 2.55
C ALA A 354 13.03 -24.93 3.74
N LEU A 355 12.00 -24.10 3.90
CA LEU A 355 10.99 -24.21 4.95
C LEU A 355 9.65 -24.59 4.34
N ASP A 356 8.93 -25.50 4.99
CA ASP A 356 7.53 -25.77 4.69
C ASP A 356 6.74 -25.68 5.99
N LYS A 357 5.90 -24.63 6.10
CA LYS A 357 5.10 -24.33 7.28
C LYS A 357 5.95 -24.22 8.55
N ALA A 358 7.08 -23.52 8.47
CA ALA A 358 7.80 -23.14 9.69
C ALA A 358 6.92 -22.22 10.53
N VAL A 359 6.91 -22.38 11.84
CA VAL A 359 6.22 -21.47 12.76
C VAL A 359 7.07 -20.21 12.92
N GLU A 360 6.45 -19.04 12.90
CA GLU A 360 7.11 -17.77 13.23
C GLU A 360 7.91 -17.85 14.55
N GLY A 361 8.93 -17.00 14.70
CA GLY A 361 9.84 -17.02 15.84
C GLY A 361 10.82 -18.21 15.88
N SER A 362 10.66 -19.22 15.01
CA SER A 362 11.63 -20.32 14.86
C SER A 362 13.03 -19.80 14.54
N THR A 363 14.07 -20.50 15.01
CA THR A 363 15.47 -20.02 14.91
C THR A 363 16.32 -20.93 14.03
N LEU A 364 16.97 -20.36 13.03
CA LEU A 364 17.98 -20.99 12.18
C LEU A 364 19.38 -20.51 12.61
N ASN A 365 20.22 -21.42 13.08
CA ASN A 365 21.62 -21.14 13.41
C ASN A 365 22.52 -21.67 12.30
N VAL A 366 22.87 -20.81 11.35
CA VAL A 366 23.71 -21.17 10.20
C VAL A 366 25.17 -20.90 10.51
N THR A 367 26.01 -21.92 10.38
CA THR A 367 27.41 -21.85 10.79
C THR A 367 28.35 -22.46 9.76
N SER A 368 29.63 -22.16 9.88
CA SER A 368 30.71 -22.86 9.20
C SER A 368 31.86 -23.16 10.17
N GLY A 369 32.72 -24.10 9.79
CA GLY A 369 33.89 -24.49 10.58
C GLY A 369 34.95 -23.38 10.69
N ALA A 370 36.02 -23.65 11.42
CA ALA A 370 37.08 -22.67 11.68
C ALA A 370 37.82 -22.21 10.42
N ALA A 371 37.82 -23.03 9.36
CA ALA A 371 38.37 -22.71 8.05
C ALA A 371 37.29 -22.49 6.97
N GLY A 372 36.02 -22.36 7.39
CA GLY A 372 34.89 -22.30 6.48
C GLY A 372 34.84 -21.04 5.62
N THR A 373 34.11 -21.10 4.51
CA THR A 373 34.03 -20.03 3.50
C THR A 373 32.63 -19.41 3.38
N LEU A 374 31.71 -19.77 4.27
CA LEU A 374 30.30 -19.33 4.23
C LEU A 374 30.17 -17.81 4.17
N ALA A 375 29.63 -17.32 3.06
CA ALA A 375 29.35 -15.91 2.82
C ALA A 375 27.90 -15.65 2.43
N THR A 376 27.16 -16.66 1.96
CA THR A 376 25.77 -16.52 1.52
C THR A 376 24.85 -17.48 2.28
N VAL A 377 23.70 -17.00 2.71
CA VAL A 377 22.62 -17.83 3.23
C VAL A 377 21.35 -17.58 2.43
N VAL A 378 20.74 -18.66 1.93
CA VAL A 378 19.48 -18.63 1.19
C VAL A 378 18.40 -19.32 2.02
N VAL A 379 17.27 -18.66 2.26
CA VAL A 379 16.13 -19.22 3.00
C VAL A 379 14.87 -19.05 2.15
N GLY A 380 14.37 -20.15 1.59
CA GLY A 380 13.09 -20.17 0.87
C GLY A 380 12.00 -20.87 1.66
N GLY A 381 10.74 -20.71 1.24
CA GLY A 381 9.65 -21.52 1.75
C GLY A 381 8.47 -20.75 2.32
N THR A 382 7.75 -21.38 3.25
CA THR A 382 6.56 -20.81 3.88
C THR A 382 6.70 -20.77 5.41
N VAL A 383 6.17 -19.70 6.00
CA VAL A 383 6.01 -19.52 7.44
C VAL A 383 4.52 -19.44 7.76
N VAL A 384 4.12 -19.95 8.91
CA VAL A 384 2.77 -19.91 9.44
C VAL A 384 2.75 -19.21 10.79
N ASP A 385 1.62 -18.57 11.07
CA ASP A 385 1.29 -17.96 12.35
C ASP A 385 1.41 -18.97 13.50
N GLY A 386 1.93 -18.50 14.63
CA GLY A 386 2.09 -19.24 15.86
C GLY A 386 0.79 -19.35 16.65
N THR A 387 0.93 -19.35 17.98
CA THR A 387 -0.21 -19.42 18.90
C THR A 387 -0.29 -18.17 19.78
N ASP A 388 0.33 -17.07 19.35
CA ASP A 388 0.46 -15.85 20.15
C ASP A 388 -0.84 -15.00 20.16
N GLY A 389 -1.82 -15.38 19.36
CA GLY A 389 -3.13 -14.74 19.26
C GLY A 389 -3.17 -13.55 18.30
N GLY A 390 -2.07 -13.27 17.59
CA GLY A 390 -2.05 -12.38 16.44
C GLY A 390 -2.78 -12.98 15.23
N THR A 391 -2.89 -12.18 14.17
CA THR A 391 -3.39 -12.63 12.85
C THR A 391 -2.32 -12.54 11.77
N ASP A 392 -1.16 -11.98 12.11
CA ASP A 392 -0.09 -11.65 11.17
C ASP A 392 1.04 -12.65 11.34
N VAL A 393 1.65 -13.07 10.24
CA VAL A 393 2.80 -13.98 10.27
C VAL A 393 4.08 -13.15 10.48
N GLY A 394 4.68 -13.29 11.66
CA GLY A 394 5.92 -12.65 12.06
C GLY A 394 7.18 -13.31 11.51
N ASN A 395 8.32 -12.77 11.94
CA ASN A 395 9.64 -13.14 11.44
C ASN A 395 10.11 -14.51 11.97
N ILE A 396 10.92 -15.22 11.18
CA ILE A 396 11.88 -16.20 11.71
C ILE A 396 13.16 -15.51 12.19
N ASN A 397 13.93 -16.17 13.04
CA ASN A 397 15.24 -15.70 13.50
C ASN A 397 16.37 -16.41 12.73
N LEU A 398 17.23 -15.65 12.05
CA LEU A 398 18.36 -16.17 11.29
C LEU A 398 19.68 -15.68 11.88
N ASN A 399 20.41 -16.59 12.54
CA ASN A 399 21.71 -16.33 13.14
C ASN A 399 22.82 -16.91 12.26
N ILE A 400 23.72 -16.07 11.76
CA ILE A 400 24.74 -16.46 10.79
C ILE A 400 26.14 -16.28 11.40
N LYS A 401 26.88 -17.38 11.59
CA LYS A 401 28.33 -17.31 11.83
C LYS A 401 29.08 -17.37 10.51
N ALA A 402 29.65 -16.24 10.11
CA ALA A 402 30.35 -16.09 8.84
C ALA A 402 31.55 -17.06 8.72
N GLY A 403 31.95 -17.31 7.47
CA GLY A 403 33.19 -18.01 7.14
C GLY A 403 34.42 -17.24 7.63
N LYS A 404 35.55 -17.92 7.69
CA LYS A 404 36.82 -17.35 8.10
C LYS A 404 37.15 -16.11 7.24
N ASP A 405 37.32 -14.99 7.92
CA ASP A 405 37.69 -13.68 7.35
C ASP A 405 36.72 -13.12 6.31
N VAL A 406 35.46 -13.60 6.28
CA VAL A 406 34.37 -13.07 5.47
C VAL A 406 33.87 -11.77 6.09
N GLN A 407 33.88 -10.68 5.33
CA GLN A 407 33.46 -9.35 5.77
C GLN A 407 32.10 -8.92 5.18
N THR A 408 31.62 -9.64 4.16
CA THR A 408 30.32 -9.41 3.52
C THR A 408 29.50 -10.68 3.61
N VAL A 409 28.35 -10.60 4.29
CA VAL A 409 27.38 -11.69 4.37
C VAL A 409 26.19 -11.35 3.47
N MET A 410 25.93 -12.21 2.50
CA MET A 410 24.75 -12.14 1.64
C MET A 410 23.60 -12.94 2.25
N VAL A 411 22.41 -12.36 2.28
CA VAL A 411 21.18 -13.03 2.73
C VAL A 411 20.16 -12.96 1.60
N ASN A 412 19.57 -14.10 1.25
CA ASN A 412 18.48 -14.14 0.29
C ASN A 412 17.33 -14.92 0.91
N THR A 413 16.34 -14.21 1.43
CA THR A 413 15.18 -14.83 2.05
C THR A 413 13.88 -14.43 1.36
N ALA A 414 13.01 -15.43 1.16
CA ALA A 414 11.65 -15.22 0.68
C ALA A 414 10.64 -15.01 1.83
N VAL A 415 11.08 -15.18 3.07
CA VAL A 415 10.24 -15.12 4.28
C VAL A 415 10.72 -14.00 5.21
N ALA A 416 9.80 -13.41 5.99
CA ALA A 416 10.15 -12.36 6.95
C ALA A 416 11.19 -12.89 7.96
N THR A 417 12.30 -12.17 8.13
CA THR A 417 13.49 -12.68 8.82
C THR A 417 14.20 -11.61 9.64
N THR A 418 14.43 -11.91 10.91
CA THR A 418 15.35 -11.17 11.77
C THR A 418 16.76 -11.70 11.59
N VAL A 419 17.69 -10.88 11.12
CA VAL A 419 19.07 -11.30 10.80
C VAL A 419 20.04 -10.88 11.89
N THR A 420 20.84 -11.82 12.37
CA THR A 420 22.03 -11.54 13.18
C THR A 420 23.27 -12.20 12.59
N THR A 421 24.43 -11.56 12.77
CA THR A 421 25.71 -12.12 12.29
C THR A 421 26.74 -12.20 13.41
N THR A 422 27.66 -13.15 13.27
CA THR A 422 28.81 -13.34 14.16
C THR A 422 30.06 -13.54 13.34
N ASP A 423 31.11 -12.83 13.73
CA ASP A 423 32.42 -12.83 13.08
C ASP A 423 33.15 -14.17 13.21
N ASN A 424 34.08 -14.41 12.29
CA ASN A 424 35.00 -15.53 12.34
C ASN A 424 36.37 -15.09 11.83
N GLY A 425 37.20 -14.53 12.71
CA GLY A 425 38.46 -13.89 12.32
C GLY A 425 38.26 -12.40 12.11
N LYS A 426 38.10 -11.95 10.86
CA LYS A 426 37.74 -10.55 10.57
C LYS A 426 36.27 -10.24 10.87
N ALA A 427 36.00 -8.96 11.11
CA ALA A 427 34.66 -8.45 11.39
C ALA A 427 33.79 -8.42 10.14
N VAL A 428 32.51 -8.78 10.28
CA VAL A 428 31.49 -8.52 9.28
C VAL A 428 31.23 -7.01 9.24
N THR A 429 31.38 -6.44 8.05
CA THR A 429 31.20 -4.99 7.80
C THR A 429 30.01 -4.71 6.90
N THR A 430 29.58 -5.71 6.13
CA THR A 430 28.50 -5.58 5.15
C THR A 430 27.49 -6.72 5.30
N ILE A 431 26.22 -6.38 5.42
CA ILE A 431 25.09 -7.28 5.19
C ILE A 431 24.46 -6.88 3.85
N ASP A 432 24.38 -7.82 2.92
CA ASP A 432 23.73 -7.61 1.63
C ASP A 432 22.53 -8.55 1.50
N ALA A 433 21.36 -8.05 1.85
CA ALA A 433 20.09 -8.74 1.71
C ALA A 433 19.27 -8.27 0.50
N SER A 434 19.90 -7.59 -0.48
CA SER A 434 19.23 -6.96 -1.62
C SER A 434 18.47 -7.91 -2.55
N ALA A 435 18.75 -9.21 -2.49
CA ALA A 435 18.01 -10.23 -3.23
C ALA A 435 16.80 -10.79 -2.48
N SER A 436 16.55 -10.35 -1.25
CA SER A 436 15.45 -10.86 -0.42
C SER A 436 14.11 -10.25 -0.85
N THR A 437 13.06 -11.08 -0.83
CA THR A 437 11.69 -10.62 -1.07
C THR A 437 10.85 -10.63 0.20
N GLY A 438 11.30 -11.35 1.24
CA GLY A 438 10.72 -11.27 2.58
C GLY A 438 11.32 -10.09 3.35
N ALA A 439 10.54 -9.52 4.26
CA ALA A 439 10.97 -8.44 5.15
C ALA A 439 12.22 -8.82 5.95
N ILE A 440 13.17 -7.90 6.04
CA ILE A 440 14.40 -8.00 6.80
C ILE A 440 14.31 -7.11 8.01
N THR A 441 14.46 -7.71 9.20
CA THR A 441 14.71 -6.96 10.42
C THR A 441 16.18 -7.08 10.82
N PHE A 442 16.88 -5.96 10.86
CA PHE A 442 18.24 -5.86 11.37
C PHE A 442 18.29 -4.89 12.55
N ALA A 443 18.28 -5.43 13.78
CA ALA A 443 18.11 -4.65 15.01
C ALA A 443 19.39 -3.96 15.54
N GLY A 444 20.34 -3.60 14.66
CA GLY A 444 21.63 -3.04 15.06
C GLY A 444 22.56 -4.09 15.67
N GLY A 445 23.57 -4.51 14.90
CA GLY A 445 24.63 -5.42 15.37
C GLY A 445 25.71 -4.69 16.18
N ALA A 446 26.81 -5.39 16.48
CA ALA A 446 28.04 -4.73 16.95
C ALA A 446 28.45 -3.59 15.98
N ASN A 447 29.13 -2.55 16.48
CA ASN A 447 29.51 -1.31 15.76
C ASN A 447 30.34 -1.50 14.46
N THR A 448 30.56 -2.73 14.01
CA THR A 448 31.36 -3.12 12.85
C THR A 448 30.56 -3.18 11.56
N VAL A 449 29.25 -3.47 11.59
CA VAL A 449 28.41 -3.51 10.40
C VAL A 449 28.04 -2.08 9.99
N ALA A 450 28.78 -1.54 9.04
CA ALA A 450 28.59 -0.19 8.54
C ALA A 450 27.71 -0.14 7.27
N ASN A 451 27.65 -1.25 6.51
CA ASN A 451 26.95 -1.30 5.23
C ASN A 451 25.81 -2.33 5.30
N ILE A 452 24.58 -1.88 5.09
CA ILE A 452 23.38 -2.72 5.13
C ILE A 452 22.61 -2.48 3.84
N LYS A 453 22.29 -3.56 3.12
CA LYS A 453 21.32 -3.54 2.04
C LYS A 453 20.19 -4.50 2.34
N THR A 454 18.96 -4.12 2.07
CA THR A 454 17.78 -4.98 2.17
C THR A 454 16.99 -4.95 0.87
N GLY A 455 15.82 -5.60 0.85
CA GLY A 455 15.22 -6.21 -0.33
C GLY A 455 13.97 -5.48 -0.84
N SER A 456 12.96 -6.24 -1.25
CA SER A 456 11.66 -5.69 -1.67
C SER A 456 10.56 -5.84 -0.60
N GLY A 457 10.93 -6.18 0.63
CA GLY A 457 10.01 -6.39 1.74
C GLY A 457 9.93 -5.13 2.59
N ASN A 458 8.92 -5.01 3.46
CA ASN A 458 8.85 -3.91 4.41
C ASN A 458 9.93 -4.09 5.48
N ASP A 459 11.08 -3.46 5.30
CA ASP A 459 12.27 -3.73 6.06
C ASP A 459 12.35 -2.84 7.31
N THR A 460 13.00 -3.35 8.35
CA THR A 460 13.26 -2.60 9.59
C THR A 460 14.73 -2.65 9.91
N VAL A 461 15.43 -1.53 9.70
CA VAL A 461 16.88 -1.45 9.82
C VAL A 461 17.28 -0.46 10.89
N THR A 462 17.98 -0.93 11.92
CA THR A 462 18.73 -0.07 12.86
C THR A 462 20.21 -0.12 12.52
N LEU A 463 20.78 0.99 12.06
CA LEU A 463 22.22 1.15 11.82
C LEU A 463 22.90 1.66 13.10
N VAL A 464 23.90 0.91 13.59
CA VAL A 464 24.80 1.34 14.67
C VAL A 464 26.24 1.23 14.18
N ALA A 465 26.88 2.36 13.86
CA ALA A 465 28.20 2.36 13.22
C ALA A 465 29.15 3.44 13.76
N ALA A 466 30.44 3.10 13.91
CA ALA A 466 31.51 4.04 14.17
C ALA A 466 32.26 4.35 12.86
N THR A 467 32.15 5.58 12.37
CA THR A 467 32.69 6.01 11.08
C THR A 467 34.01 6.76 11.23
N VAL A 468 34.86 6.71 10.21
CA VAL A 468 36.18 7.33 10.21
C VAL A 468 36.43 7.98 8.86
N LYS A 469 36.94 9.21 8.86
CA LYS A 469 37.47 9.87 7.67
C LYS A 469 38.92 9.45 7.46
N ASP A 470 39.32 9.25 6.20
CA ASP A 470 40.72 9.08 5.83
C ASP A 470 41.63 10.14 6.48
N ASN A 471 42.70 9.68 7.12
CA ASN A 471 43.74 10.57 7.60
C ASN A 471 44.80 10.74 6.52
N SER A 472 44.68 11.81 5.73
CA SER A 472 45.63 12.06 4.64
C SER A 472 47.10 12.27 5.07
N ALA A 473 47.42 12.25 6.36
CA ALA A 473 48.79 12.22 6.89
C ALA A 473 49.39 10.80 6.98
N THR A 474 48.58 9.74 6.88
CA THR A 474 49.01 8.35 6.79
C THR A 474 48.91 7.87 5.33
N THR A 475 49.57 6.75 5.02
CA THR A 475 49.45 6.09 3.70
C THR A 475 48.41 4.97 3.71
N ALA A 476 47.86 4.65 4.88
CA ALA A 476 46.80 3.66 5.03
C ALA A 476 45.45 4.38 4.90
N ASP A 477 44.50 3.78 4.20
CA ASP A 477 43.13 4.30 4.15
C ASP A 477 42.38 3.80 5.38
N GLU A 478 42.05 4.73 6.29
CA GLU A 478 41.24 4.43 7.48
C GLU A 478 39.75 4.71 7.28
N THR A 479 39.31 5.00 6.05
CA THR A 479 37.92 5.39 5.78
C THR A 479 36.94 4.29 6.17
N VAL A 480 35.99 4.65 7.03
CA VAL A 480 34.81 3.85 7.33
C VAL A 480 33.61 4.77 7.15
N ASN A 481 32.88 4.58 6.05
CA ASN A 481 31.57 5.19 5.84
C ASN A 481 30.49 4.18 6.24
N ALA A 482 29.31 4.69 6.57
CA ALA A 482 28.14 3.85 6.82
C ALA A 482 27.09 4.05 5.72
N THR A 483 26.42 2.98 5.32
CA THR A 483 25.40 2.99 4.28
C THR A 483 24.23 2.08 4.65
N VAL A 484 23.01 2.57 4.49
CA VAL A 484 21.77 1.79 4.49
C VAL A 484 21.10 1.97 3.13
N ASN A 485 20.67 0.86 2.50
CA ASN A 485 19.89 0.87 1.27
C ASN A 485 18.76 -0.16 1.41
N THR A 486 17.49 0.24 1.54
CA THR A 486 16.44 -0.73 1.88
C THR A 486 15.63 -1.27 0.72
N GLY A 487 15.60 -0.58 -0.42
CA GLY A 487 15.13 -1.17 -1.67
C GLY A 487 13.69 -0.76 -1.98
N ALA A 488 12.75 -1.70 -1.98
CA ALA A 488 11.34 -1.36 -2.16
C ALA A 488 10.52 -1.92 -0.99
N GLY A 489 9.40 -1.29 -0.67
CA GLY A 489 8.62 -1.63 0.52
C GLY A 489 8.49 -0.41 1.44
N ASN A 490 7.59 -0.48 2.42
CA ASN A 490 7.48 0.60 3.40
C ASN A 490 8.51 0.35 4.50
N ASP A 491 9.66 1.01 4.40
CA ASP A 491 10.82 0.71 5.22
C ASP A 491 10.90 1.62 6.45
N THR A 492 11.39 1.05 7.56
CA THR A 492 11.68 1.79 8.79
C THR A 492 13.18 1.77 9.07
N ILE A 493 13.82 2.93 8.97
CA ILE A 493 15.27 3.08 9.11
C ILE A 493 15.59 3.95 10.32
N THR A 494 16.35 3.40 11.27
CA THR A 494 16.90 4.15 12.40
C THR A 494 18.41 4.25 12.27
N VAL A 495 18.94 5.47 12.25
CA VAL A 495 20.38 5.74 12.16
C VAL A 495 20.94 6.20 13.50
N ASN A 496 21.94 5.49 13.99
CA ASN A 496 22.75 5.85 15.15
C ASN A 496 24.24 5.69 14.83
N ALA A 497 24.79 6.65 14.09
CA ALA A 497 26.20 6.67 13.71
C ALA A 497 27.03 7.60 14.63
N SER A 498 28.34 7.38 14.67
CA SER A 498 29.29 8.25 15.37
C SER A 498 30.59 8.42 14.56
N GLY A 499 31.49 9.30 14.99
CA GLY A 499 32.81 9.46 14.39
C GLY A 499 32.90 10.55 13.32
N THR A 500 33.67 10.33 12.26
CA THR A 500 34.08 11.39 11.29
C THR A 500 33.82 11.07 9.82
N GLY A 501 33.38 9.84 9.50
CA GLY A 501 33.07 9.44 8.12
C GLY A 501 31.65 9.84 7.70
N ILE A 502 31.29 9.51 6.46
CA ILE A 502 30.00 9.84 5.83
C ILE A 502 28.96 8.78 6.20
N VAL A 503 27.70 9.20 6.34
CA VAL A 503 26.54 8.31 6.45
C VAL A 503 25.65 8.51 5.22
N THR A 504 25.24 7.41 4.58
CA THR A 504 24.34 7.44 3.44
C THR A 504 23.13 6.55 3.71
N VAL A 505 21.93 7.04 3.45
CA VAL A 505 20.67 6.31 3.53
C VAL A 505 19.97 6.44 2.19
N VAL A 506 19.52 5.32 1.65
CA VAL A 506 18.65 5.24 0.48
C VAL A 506 17.48 4.36 0.89
N ALA A 507 16.29 4.92 1.09
CA ALA A 507 15.15 4.11 1.53
C ALA A 507 14.56 3.36 0.33
N GLY A 508 14.12 4.07 -0.70
CA GLY A 508 13.85 3.55 -2.03
C GLY A 508 12.39 3.73 -2.45
N ASP A 509 11.75 2.72 -3.02
CA ASP A 509 10.34 2.83 -3.44
C ASP A 509 9.41 2.36 -2.31
N GLY A 510 8.50 3.20 -1.82
CA GLY A 510 7.55 2.89 -0.76
C GLY A 510 7.36 4.07 0.17
N ASN A 511 6.45 3.97 1.14
CA ASN A 511 6.28 5.03 2.14
C ASN A 511 7.26 4.79 3.28
N ASP A 512 8.40 5.46 3.22
CA ASP A 512 9.54 5.19 4.07
C ASP A 512 9.62 6.13 5.28
N THR A 513 10.18 5.62 6.38
CA THR A 513 10.45 6.40 7.58
C THR A 513 11.92 6.34 7.95
N VAL A 514 12.59 7.49 7.92
CA VAL A 514 13.99 7.64 8.37
C VAL A 514 14.03 8.45 9.66
N ASN A 515 14.58 7.85 10.72
CA ASN A 515 14.81 8.50 12.01
C ASN A 515 16.30 8.53 12.37
N VAL A 516 16.85 9.72 12.53
CA VAL A 516 18.27 9.91 12.91
C VAL A 516 18.39 10.24 14.40
N THR A 517 18.90 9.28 15.17
CA THR A 517 19.07 9.38 16.63
C THR A 517 20.52 9.65 17.07
N GLY A 518 21.48 9.40 16.18
CA GLY A 518 22.88 9.73 16.34
C GLY A 518 23.56 9.83 14.97
N ARG A 519 24.52 10.75 14.83
CA ARG A 519 25.26 10.94 13.56
C ARG A 519 26.74 11.17 13.77
N SER A 520 27.50 10.86 12.73
CA SER A 520 28.91 11.25 12.60
C SER A 520 29.04 12.76 12.35
N SER A 521 30.28 13.26 12.41
CA SER A 521 30.61 14.64 12.04
C SER A 521 30.86 14.82 10.54
N GLY A 522 30.89 13.73 9.77
CA GLY A 522 30.84 13.79 8.30
C GLY A 522 29.43 14.13 7.81
N ALA A 523 29.28 14.23 6.48
CA ALA A 523 27.98 14.53 5.88
C ALA A 523 27.00 13.37 6.09
N LEU A 524 25.75 13.71 6.40
CA LEU A 524 24.59 12.82 6.32
C LEU A 524 23.90 13.03 4.96
N ASN A 525 23.85 11.97 4.16
CA ASN A 525 23.16 11.96 2.88
C ASN A 525 21.97 11.01 2.98
N VAL A 526 20.75 11.50 2.86
CA VAL A 526 19.51 10.73 2.89
C VAL A 526 18.79 10.98 1.58
N ASP A 527 18.40 9.89 0.93
CA ASP A 527 17.53 9.82 -0.23
C ASP A 527 16.35 8.95 0.19
N LEU A 528 15.17 9.54 0.34
CA LEU A 528 13.98 8.82 0.78
C LEU A 528 13.42 8.01 -0.39
N GLY A 529 13.18 8.62 -1.55
CA GLY A 529 12.99 7.89 -2.79
C GLY A 529 11.62 8.18 -3.39
N ALA A 530 10.82 7.16 -3.70
CA ALA A 530 9.49 7.36 -4.27
C ALA A 530 8.41 6.85 -3.33
N GLY A 531 7.45 7.69 -2.96
CA GLY A 531 6.41 7.37 -1.99
C GLY A 531 6.12 8.56 -1.09
N ASP A 532 5.18 8.43 -0.16
CA ASP A 532 4.92 9.50 0.81
C ASP A 532 5.83 9.31 2.04
N ASP A 533 6.97 9.98 2.04
CA ASP A 533 8.06 9.70 2.96
C ASP A 533 8.10 10.62 4.19
N THR A 534 8.70 10.11 5.27
CA THR A 534 8.86 10.82 6.55
C THR A 534 10.31 10.83 7.04
N PHE A 535 10.86 12.02 7.24
CA PHE A 535 12.16 12.22 7.86
C PHE A 535 12.07 12.87 9.25
N THR A 536 12.72 12.25 10.25
CA THR A 536 12.83 12.78 11.61
C THR A 536 14.25 12.71 12.15
N SER A 537 14.55 13.59 13.11
CA SER A 537 15.83 13.52 13.83
C SER A 537 15.73 14.07 15.25
N THR A 538 16.46 13.45 16.18
CA THR A 538 16.66 13.95 17.56
C THR A 538 17.99 14.67 17.75
N VAL A 539 18.82 14.72 16.71
CA VAL A 539 20.07 15.48 16.64
C VAL A 539 19.94 16.57 15.59
N ASP A 540 20.73 17.65 15.68
CA ASP A 540 20.61 18.73 14.69
C ASP A 540 20.91 18.23 13.27
N ILE A 541 20.50 18.91 12.21
CA ILE A 541 21.01 18.64 10.85
C ILE A 541 22.07 19.69 10.51
N GLY A 542 23.20 19.27 9.96
CA GLY A 542 24.34 20.11 9.60
C GLY A 542 24.17 20.79 8.23
N ALA A 543 24.97 21.83 7.99
CA ALA A 543 24.92 22.60 6.73
C ALA A 543 25.37 21.81 5.49
N ASN A 544 26.18 20.77 5.68
CA ASN A 544 26.73 19.93 4.60
C ASN A 544 25.90 18.67 4.36
N ASP A 545 24.85 18.46 5.14
CA ASP A 545 23.96 17.32 5.01
C ASP A 545 23.05 17.52 3.79
N LYS A 546 22.50 16.42 3.28
CA LYS A 546 21.58 16.38 2.15
C LYS A 546 20.46 15.42 2.48
N ILE A 547 19.26 15.95 2.62
CA ILE A 547 18.04 15.19 2.89
C ILE A 547 17.12 15.45 1.70
N ASP A 548 17.05 14.46 0.82
CA ASP A 548 16.22 14.47 -0.36
C ASP A 548 15.00 13.59 -0.13
N ALA A 549 13.82 14.16 -0.27
CA ALA A 549 12.57 13.42 -0.12
C ALA A 549 12.21 12.62 -1.38
N GLY A 550 12.70 13.05 -2.55
CA GLY A 550 12.44 12.35 -3.80
C GLY A 550 11.08 12.68 -4.40
N ALA A 551 10.24 11.68 -4.68
CA ALA A 551 8.99 11.85 -5.41
C ALA A 551 7.79 11.29 -4.62
N GLY A 552 6.82 12.15 -4.31
CA GLY A 552 5.59 11.76 -3.63
C GLY A 552 4.96 12.98 -2.99
N ASN A 553 4.20 12.81 -1.91
CA ASN A 553 3.80 13.92 -1.05
C ASN A 553 4.59 13.85 0.26
N ASP A 554 5.77 14.46 0.27
CA ASP A 554 6.71 14.27 1.36
C ASP A 554 6.57 15.32 2.47
N THR A 555 6.70 14.88 3.73
CA THR A 555 6.51 15.76 4.89
C THR A 555 7.83 16.15 5.56
N LEU A 556 8.09 17.46 5.63
CA LEU A 556 9.22 18.04 6.36
C LEU A 556 8.78 18.62 7.71
N LEU A 557 9.33 18.10 8.80
CA LEU A 557 9.12 18.64 10.13
C LEU A 557 9.92 19.94 10.38
N LEU A 558 9.23 21.08 10.39
CA LEU A 558 9.83 22.42 10.41
C LEU A 558 10.66 22.72 11.67
N LYS A 559 10.43 21.99 12.78
CA LYS A 559 11.25 22.15 13.99
C LYS A 559 12.73 21.88 13.74
N LEU A 560 13.04 21.00 12.77
CA LEU A 560 14.41 20.61 12.36
C LEU A 560 15.12 21.69 11.54
N VAL A 561 14.37 22.61 10.93
CA VAL A 561 14.91 23.63 10.03
C VAL A 561 15.49 24.79 10.84
N GLY A 562 16.72 25.16 10.56
CA GLY A 562 17.42 26.32 11.10
C GLY A 562 18.15 27.10 10.01
N SER A 563 18.62 28.30 10.33
CA SER A 563 19.30 29.17 9.36
C SER A 563 20.60 28.57 8.79
N VAL A 564 21.21 27.62 9.50
CA VAL A 564 22.47 26.97 9.11
C VAL A 564 22.25 25.77 8.18
N ASN A 565 21.11 25.10 8.26
CA ASN A 565 20.87 23.81 7.59
C ASN A 565 19.75 23.84 6.55
N VAL A 566 19.14 25.00 6.30
CA VAL A 566 18.08 25.17 5.29
C VAL A 566 18.44 24.57 3.92
N GLY A 567 19.71 24.66 3.51
CA GLY A 567 20.17 24.13 2.23
C GLY A 567 20.23 22.60 2.15
N ALA A 568 20.03 21.90 3.26
CA ALA A 568 20.09 20.45 3.34
C ALA A 568 18.82 19.77 2.81
N PHE A 569 17.64 20.41 2.91
CA PHE A 569 16.35 19.79 2.60
C PHE A 569 15.90 20.07 1.16
N SER A 570 15.52 19.04 0.41
CA SER A 570 15.00 19.14 -0.96
C SER A 570 13.83 18.20 -1.22
N ASN A 571 13.00 18.59 -2.21
CA ASN A 571 11.86 17.85 -2.75
C ASN A 571 10.72 17.56 -1.76
N PHE A 572 10.63 18.29 -0.65
CA PHE A 572 9.47 18.20 0.24
C PHE A 572 8.27 19.02 -0.27
N ASP A 573 7.06 18.49 -0.06
CA ASP A 573 5.80 19.10 -0.52
C ASP A 573 4.90 19.62 0.60
N ALA A 574 4.91 18.95 1.75
CA ALA A 574 4.13 19.31 2.93
C ALA A 574 5.06 19.69 4.09
N PHE A 575 4.76 20.78 4.79
CA PHE A 575 5.57 21.25 5.92
C PHE A 575 4.81 21.12 7.23
N ASP A 576 5.31 20.29 8.13
CA ASP A 576 4.71 20.06 9.44
C ASP A 576 5.24 21.06 10.48
N ALA A 577 4.32 21.83 11.05
CA ALA A 577 4.58 22.84 12.08
C ALA A 577 4.65 22.25 13.50
N ALA A 578 4.43 20.95 13.70
CA ALA A 578 4.44 20.31 15.02
C ALA A 578 5.75 20.62 15.79
N GLY A 579 5.60 21.16 17.00
CA GLY A 579 6.70 21.57 17.88
C GLY A 579 7.53 22.77 17.41
N LEU A 580 7.15 23.47 16.33
CA LEU A 580 7.82 24.69 15.90
C LEU A 580 7.67 25.79 16.97
N SER A 581 8.76 26.32 17.51
CA SER A 581 8.76 27.31 18.60
C SER A 581 9.52 28.60 18.26
N LYS A 582 9.54 28.94 16.97
CA LYS A 582 10.30 30.06 16.42
C LYS A 582 9.64 30.66 15.18
N ALA A 583 10.09 31.85 14.80
CA ALA A 583 9.80 32.40 13.50
C ALA A 583 10.69 31.73 12.43
N LEU A 584 10.06 31.24 11.37
CA LEU A 584 10.71 30.66 10.21
C LEU A 584 10.20 31.38 8.96
N ASP A 585 11.12 31.95 8.21
CA ASP A 585 10.85 32.38 6.84
C ASP A 585 10.72 31.13 5.97
N VAL A 586 9.57 30.90 5.34
CA VAL A 586 9.33 29.70 4.53
C VAL A 586 9.93 29.86 3.13
N ASP A 587 10.15 31.09 2.67
CA ASP A 587 10.70 31.39 1.34
C ASP A 587 12.16 30.90 1.19
N ILE A 588 12.86 30.66 2.29
CA ILE A 588 14.22 30.10 2.26
C ILE A 588 14.24 28.63 1.83
N LEU A 589 13.12 27.91 2.01
CA LEU A 589 12.97 26.50 1.64
C LEU A 589 12.45 26.34 0.19
N SER A 590 11.80 27.36 -0.36
CA SER A 590 11.15 27.31 -1.69
C SER A 590 12.12 27.14 -2.87
N GLN A 591 13.44 27.30 -2.65
CA GLN A 591 14.45 27.11 -3.69
C GLN A 591 14.64 25.65 -4.10
N LYS A 592 14.33 24.71 -3.20
CA LYS A 592 14.53 23.27 -3.39
C LYS A 592 13.31 22.42 -3.06
N ASN A 593 12.22 23.05 -2.61
CA ASN A 593 11.01 22.39 -2.12
C ASN A 593 9.78 23.07 -2.74
N THR A 594 8.71 22.32 -2.93
CA THR A 594 7.46 22.81 -3.52
C THR A 594 6.36 22.76 -2.48
N VAL A 595 6.26 23.80 -1.64
CA VAL A 595 5.26 23.80 -0.55
C VAL A 595 3.85 23.87 -1.11
N THR A 596 3.09 22.80 -0.95
CA THR A 596 1.68 22.71 -1.32
C THR A 596 0.76 22.94 -0.12
N GLU A 597 1.16 22.51 1.08
CA GLU A 597 0.40 22.64 2.32
C GLU A 597 1.31 22.77 3.55
N ILE A 598 0.84 23.51 4.56
CA ILE A 598 1.35 23.45 5.94
C ILE A 598 0.43 22.53 6.72
N VAL A 599 0.98 21.55 7.43
CA VAL A 599 0.23 20.67 8.33
C VAL A 599 0.64 20.91 9.78
N ALA A 600 -0.23 20.57 10.71
CA ALA A 600 0.09 20.43 12.12
C ALA A 600 -0.41 19.08 12.61
N THR A 601 0.50 18.11 12.69
CA THR A 601 0.20 16.74 13.17
C THR A 601 0.13 16.66 14.69
N GLY A 602 0.41 17.76 15.38
CA GLY A 602 0.28 17.93 16.82
C GLY A 602 0.59 19.38 17.21
N ASP A 603 0.65 19.66 18.52
CA ASP A 603 0.80 21.02 19.04
C ASP A 603 2.00 21.79 18.46
N VAL A 604 1.75 23.04 18.09
CA VAL A 604 2.81 23.98 17.71
C VAL A 604 3.43 24.58 18.98
N GLY A 605 4.71 24.92 18.95
CA GLY A 605 5.37 25.52 20.11
C GLY A 605 5.00 26.99 20.31
N ALA A 606 5.14 27.48 21.55
CA ALA A 606 4.93 28.89 21.85
C ALA A 606 5.80 29.81 20.94
N GLY A 607 5.17 30.80 20.31
CA GLY A 607 5.84 31.72 19.40
C GLY A 607 6.09 31.19 17.97
N ALA A 608 5.45 30.08 17.59
CA ALA A 608 5.47 29.57 16.22
C ALA A 608 5.02 30.65 15.22
N SER A 609 5.87 30.95 14.23
CA SER A 609 5.49 31.87 13.16
C SER A 609 6.11 31.44 11.83
N LEU A 610 5.28 31.45 10.79
CA LEU A 610 5.69 31.24 9.41
C LEU A 610 5.59 32.57 8.65
N LEU A 611 6.72 33.01 8.11
CA LEU A 611 6.84 34.24 7.33
C LEU A 611 6.97 33.92 5.85
N ASN A 612 6.52 34.85 5.00
CA ASN A 612 6.61 34.75 3.54
C ASN A 612 6.02 33.45 2.97
N VAL A 613 4.92 32.96 3.55
CA VAL A 613 4.21 31.79 3.02
C VAL A 613 3.70 32.07 1.60
N GLY A 614 3.90 31.11 0.69
CA GLY A 614 3.51 31.23 -0.71
C GLY A 614 2.00 31.40 -0.89
N SER A 615 1.58 31.98 -2.02
CA SER A 615 0.17 32.04 -2.38
C SER A 615 -0.38 30.63 -2.66
N GLY A 616 -1.58 30.33 -2.15
CA GLY A 616 -2.23 29.04 -2.39
C GLY A 616 -1.80 27.90 -1.47
N VAL A 617 -0.89 28.16 -0.52
CA VAL A 617 -0.53 27.20 0.53
C VAL A 617 -1.60 27.21 1.61
N SER A 618 -2.26 26.07 1.83
CA SER A 618 -3.23 25.87 2.91
C SER A 618 -2.56 25.57 4.25
N TYR A 619 -3.33 25.70 5.33
CA TYR A 619 -2.98 25.18 6.65
C TYR A 619 -3.99 24.14 7.10
N ARG A 620 -3.55 22.93 7.42
CA ARG A 620 -4.39 21.83 7.92
C ARG A 620 -3.93 21.37 9.30
N VAL A 621 -4.87 21.23 10.22
CA VAL A 621 -4.63 20.69 11.55
C VAL A 621 -5.18 19.27 11.60
N THR A 622 -4.31 18.29 11.83
CA THR A 622 -4.68 16.86 11.85
C THR A 622 -4.45 16.19 13.20
N GLY A 623 -3.79 16.87 14.13
CA GLY A 623 -3.64 16.41 15.52
C GLY A 623 -4.03 17.50 16.52
N ASP A 624 -4.21 17.09 17.77
CA ASP A 624 -4.57 18.00 18.85
C ASP A 624 -3.51 19.08 19.05
N THR A 625 -3.96 20.33 19.14
CA THR A 625 -3.10 21.48 19.44
C THR A 625 -3.55 22.20 20.71
N ASN A 626 -2.66 22.98 21.29
CA ASN A 626 -2.97 23.79 22.46
C ASN A 626 -3.38 25.19 21.99
N VAL A 627 -4.60 25.63 22.30
CA VAL A 627 -5.10 26.98 21.95
C VAL A 627 -4.26 28.13 22.52
N ALA A 628 -3.43 27.89 23.53
CA ALA A 628 -2.45 28.88 24.01
C ALA A 628 -1.33 29.15 22.97
N ASN A 629 -1.09 28.21 22.06
CA ASN A 629 -0.06 28.25 21.03
C ASN A 629 -0.71 28.46 19.65
N ALA A 630 -0.89 29.73 19.26
CA ALA A 630 -1.40 30.04 17.92
C ALA A 630 -0.29 30.00 16.87
N LEU A 631 -0.49 29.29 15.76
CA LEU A 631 0.41 29.39 14.61
C LEU A 631 0.18 30.73 13.88
N SER A 632 1.20 31.59 13.87
CA SER A 632 1.12 32.87 13.15
C SER A 632 1.58 32.72 11.70
N ILE A 633 0.69 32.90 10.74
CA ILE A 633 0.94 32.72 9.31
C ILE A 633 0.90 34.08 8.59
N THR A 634 2.03 34.45 7.98
CA THR A 634 2.17 35.67 7.18
C THR A 634 2.46 35.30 5.72
N GLN A 635 1.48 35.48 4.83
CA GLN A 635 1.67 35.27 3.39
C GLN A 635 2.64 36.30 2.80
N LYS A 636 3.49 35.88 1.86
CA LYS A 636 4.43 36.75 1.13
C LYS A 636 3.72 37.86 0.35
N THR A 637 2.64 37.47 -0.32
CA THR A 637 1.72 38.37 -1.01
C THR A 637 0.36 38.22 -0.33
N ALA A 638 -0.27 39.33 0.03
CA ALA A 638 -1.58 39.31 0.66
C ALA A 638 -2.61 38.62 -0.27
N GLY A 639 -3.37 37.68 0.29
CA GLY A 639 -4.31 36.83 -0.46
C GLY A 639 -5.18 35.98 0.46
N ASP A 640 -5.90 35.02 -0.11
CA ASP A 640 -6.77 34.14 0.66
C ASP A 640 -5.96 33.01 1.32
N LEU A 641 -6.27 32.73 2.59
CA LEU A 641 -5.71 31.61 3.34
C LEU A 641 -6.81 30.59 3.64
N THR A 642 -6.58 29.31 3.33
CA THR A 642 -7.46 28.23 3.78
C THR A 642 -6.90 27.62 5.06
N VAL A 643 -7.74 27.52 6.08
CA VAL A 643 -7.47 26.84 7.36
C VAL A 643 -8.46 25.70 7.49
N THR A 644 -7.95 24.47 7.60
CA THR A 644 -8.75 23.25 7.73
C THR A 644 -8.50 22.60 9.08
N LEU A 645 -9.56 22.23 9.79
CA LEU A 645 -9.51 21.34 10.95
C LEU A 645 -10.00 19.96 10.51
N ASP A 646 -9.15 18.96 10.65
CA ASP A 646 -9.29 17.60 10.12
C ASP A 646 -8.76 16.61 11.16
N ILE A 647 -9.31 16.72 12.38
CA ILE A 647 -8.87 15.95 13.56
C ILE A 647 -9.83 14.77 13.70
N ASP A 648 -9.72 13.81 12.77
CA ASP A 648 -10.59 12.64 12.68
C ASP A 648 -10.32 11.62 13.80
N GLU A 649 -11.39 11.08 14.40
CA GLU A 649 -11.31 10.01 15.40
C GLU A 649 -11.21 8.63 14.73
N SER A 650 -10.15 7.88 15.05
CA SER A 650 -9.89 6.56 14.46
C SER A 650 -10.47 5.36 15.27
N GLY A 651 -11.30 5.58 16.29
CA GLY A 651 -11.88 4.51 17.12
C GLY A 651 -13.09 4.94 17.95
N ASP A 652 -13.87 3.96 18.47
CA ASP A 652 -15.06 4.22 19.30
C ASP A 652 -14.71 5.09 20.53
N ALA A 653 -15.33 6.28 20.65
CA ALA A 653 -15.20 7.16 21.80
C ALA A 653 -15.56 6.42 23.11
N LYS A 654 -14.53 6.18 23.94
CA LYS A 654 -14.62 5.34 25.15
C LYS A 654 -15.15 6.06 26.38
N THR A 655 -15.50 7.34 26.30
CA THR A 655 -15.86 8.11 27.51
C THR A 655 -16.99 9.11 27.29
N THR A 656 -17.51 9.62 28.41
CA THR A 656 -18.41 10.78 28.50
C THR A 656 -17.63 12.10 28.68
N ALA A 657 -16.32 12.10 28.40
CA ALA A 657 -15.48 13.29 28.51
C ALA A 657 -15.40 13.94 27.11
N ALA A 658 -15.50 15.27 27.09
CA ALA A 658 -15.41 16.08 25.90
C ALA A 658 -14.07 15.87 25.18
N ASP A 659 -14.06 15.09 24.11
CA ASP A 659 -12.94 14.96 23.17
C ASP A 659 -12.97 16.22 22.28
N LYS A 660 -12.42 17.33 22.80
CA LYS A 660 -12.41 18.63 22.10
C LYS A 660 -11.23 18.71 21.16
N ALA A 661 -11.50 18.85 19.87
CA ALA A 661 -10.50 19.18 18.87
C ALA A 661 -10.28 20.70 18.88
N ASP A 662 -9.16 21.17 19.46
CA ASP A 662 -8.88 22.59 19.68
C ASP A 662 -7.70 23.09 18.81
N ALA A 663 -7.88 24.21 18.09
CA ALA A 663 -6.82 24.88 17.31
C ALA A 663 -6.83 26.42 17.38
N ALA A 664 -5.65 27.04 17.29
CA ALA A 664 -5.51 28.50 17.24
C ALA A 664 -4.60 28.98 16.09
N VAL A 665 -5.07 29.98 15.33
CA VAL A 665 -4.39 30.49 14.13
C VAL A 665 -4.41 32.02 14.10
N ASN A 666 -3.27 32.63 13.76
CA ASN A 666 -3.16 34.06 13.52
C ASN A 666 -2.79 34.34 12.06
N ALA A 667 -3.79 34.71 11.25
CA ALA A 667 -3.63 35.06 9.84
C ALA A 667 -3.35 36.56 9.70
N THR A 668 -2.07 36.93 9.64
CA THR A 668 -1.64 38.34 9.79
C THR A 668 -1.75 39.17 8.51
N ASN A 669 -1.58 38.55 7.34
CA ASN A 669 -1.55 39.23 6.03
C ASN A 669 -2.61 38.68 5.04
N ALA A 670 -3.53 37.83 5.50
CA ALA A 670 -4.58 37.26 4.67
C ALA A 670 -5.70 38.28 4.42
N THR A 671 -6.08 38.50 3.16
CA THR A 671 -7.20 39.40 2.78
C THR A 671 -8.56 38.71 2.88
N GLY A 672 -8.58 37.39 2.82
CA GLY A 672 -9.73 36.53 3.09
C GLY A 672 -9.25 35.27 3.81
N VAL A 673 -10.08 34.70 4.68
CA VAL A 673 -9.79 33.40 5.28
C VAL A 673 -10.95 32.46 5.01
N LYS A 674 -10.63 31.29 4.46
CA LYS A 674 -11.56 30.17 4.32
C LYS A 674 -11.32 29.21 5.47
N VAL A 675 -12.29 29.05 6.35
CA VAL A 675 -12.28 28.06 7.43
C VAL A 675 -13.05 26.83 6.96
N VAL A 676 -12.44 25.66 7.07
CA VAL A 676 -13.05 24.37 6.74
C VAL A 676 -13.00 23.49 7.98
N PHE A 677 -14.15 23.15 8.51
CA PHE A 677 -14.28 22.11 9.53
C PHE A 677 -14.59 20.79 8.82
N ASP A 678 -13.71 19.79 8.99
CA ASP A 678 -13.81 18.47 8.36
C ASP A 678 -13.66 17.32 9.38
N SER A 679 -13.32 17.63 10.64
CA SER A 679 -13.16 16.65 11.72
C SER A 679 -14.41 15.77 11.90
N SER A 680 -14.23 14.47 11.81
CA SER A 680 -15.28 13.46 11.95
C SER A 680 -15.12 12.67 13.25
N PHE A 681 -16.20 12.60 14.04
CA PHE A 681 -16.23 11.94 15.35
C PHE A 681 -16.98 10.60 15.28
N VAL A 682 -16.59 9.64 16.13
CA VAL A 682 -17.18 8.29 16.12
C VAL A 682 -18.42 8.23 17.02
N GLY A 683 -19.58 8.26 16.36
CA GLY A 683 -20.90 8.17 17.00
C GLY A 683 -21.52 9.53 17.29
N ALA A 684 -22.81 9.52 17.62
CA ALA A 684 -23.54 10.73 17.96
C ALA A 684 -23.12 11.27 19.34
N SER A 685 -23.12 12.60 19.48
CA SER A 685 -22.86 13.31 20.74
C SER A 685 -23.72 12.77 21.89
N LYS A 686 -23.10 12.52 23.05
CA LYS A 686 -23.76 11.95 24.25
C LYS A 686 -23.95 12.97 25.37
N ALA A 687 -23.27 14.11 25.33
CA ALA A 687 -23.35 15.17 26.34
C ALA A 687 -22.91 16.53 25.74
N ALA A 688 -23.26 17.64 26.41
CA ALA A 688 -22.80 18.96 25.99
C ALA A 688 -21.26 19.05 26.00
N GLY A 689 -20.68 19.55 24.91
CA GLY A 689 -19.24 19.66 24.71
C GLY A 689 -18.56 18.41 24.15
N ASP A 690 -19.31 17.36 23.84
CA ASP A 690 -18.87 16.16 23.11
C ASP A 690 -18.90 16.41 21.59
N ASN A 691 -17.99 15.80 20.84
CA ASN A 691 -17.81 16.00 19.39
C ASN A 691 -17.60 17.47 18.95
N VAL A 692 -16.95 18.27 19.78
CA VAL A 692 -16.71 19.69 19.49
C VAL A 692 -15.41 19.87 18.70
N SER A 693 -15.49 20.53 17.54
CA SER A 693 -14.33 21.01 16.78
C SER A 693 -14.23 22.53 16.86
N ALA A 694 -13.24 23.05 17.57
CA ALA A 694 -13.12 24.48 17.88
C ALA A 694 -11.89 25.13 17.26
N LEU A 695 -12.10 26.25 16.57
CA LEU A 695 -11.05 27.10 16.01
C LEU A 695 -11.08 28.51 16.64
N THR A 696 -9.96 28.94 17.20
CA THR A 696 -9.68 30.34 17.51
C THR A 696 -8.91 31.00 16.37
N LEU A 697 -9.53 31.94 15.66
CA LEU A 697 -8.94 32.63 14.52
C LEU A 697 -8.73 34.12 14.81
N THR A 698 -7.49 34.60 14.68
CA THR A 698 -7.18 36.03 14.58
C THR A 698 -6.99 36.39 13.10
N ALA A 699 -7.87 37.23 12.57
CA ALA A 699 -7.92 37.59 11.15
C ALA A 699 -7.42 39.02 10.92
N GLY A 700 -6.09 39.24 11.01
CA GLY A 700 -5.47 40.55 11.16
C GLY A 700 -5.61 41.53 9.98
N ALA A 701 -5.87 41.03 8.77
CA ALA A 701 -6.06 41.86 7.56
C ALA A 701 -7.28 41.42 6.71
N ALA A 702 -8.06 40.46 7.20
CA ALA A 702 -9.13 39.86 6.40
C ALA A 702 -10.32 40.79 6.25
N LYS A 703 -10.88 40.85 5.03
CA LYS A 703 -12.10 41.58 4.69
C LYS A 703 -13.34 40.70 4.73
N THR A 704 -13.14 39.39 4.54
CA THR A 704 -14.19 38.38 4.51
C THR A 704 -13.70 37.09 5.15
N ILE A 705 -14.59 36.39 5.84
CA ILE A 705 -14.39 35.00 6.28
C ILE A 705 -15.44 34.13 5.58
N ALA A 706 -15.01 33.00 5.04
CA ALA A 706 -15.92 31.98 4.52
C ALA A 706 -15.76 30.69 5.33
N VAL A 707 -16.84 30.18 5.90
CA VAL A 707 -16.86 28.97 6.73
C VAL A 707 -17.57 27.85 5.99
N THR A 708 -16.93 26.69 5.93
CA THR A 708 -17.54 25.42 5.56
C THR A 708 -17.63 24.54 6.80
N SER A 709 -18.83 24.37 7.34
CA SER A 709 -19.13 23.57 8.52
C SER A 709 -19.47 22.13 8.11
N GLY A 710 -18.46 21.26 8.09
CA GLY A 710 -18.55 19.84 7.76
C GLY A 710 -18.22 18.95 8.95
N GLY A 711 -17.70 17.74 8.67
CA GLY A 711 -17.37 16.74 9.70
C GLY A 711 -18.57 15.93 10.19
N ALA A 712 -18.45 14.60 10.20
CA ALA A 712 -19.53 13.73 10.65
C ALA A 712 -19.69 13.79 12.18
N ASN A 713 -20.93 13.96 12.65
CA ASN A 713 -21.29 14.06 14.07
C ASN A 713 -20.66 15.25 14.82
N ALA A 714 -20.07 16.22 14.11
CA ALA A 714 -19.35 17.35 14.69
C ALA A 714 -20.27 18.54 15.03
N GLU A 715 -19.98 19.17 16.15
CA GLU A 715 -20.44 20.52 16.51
C GLU A 715 -19.26 21.48 16.33
N ASN A 716 -19.34 22.38 15.35
CA ASN A 716 -18.21 23.24 14.98
C ASN A 716 -18.29 24.58 15.71
N HIS A 717 -17.17 25.02 16.29
CA HIS A 717 -17.06 26.26 17.05
C HIS A 717 -16.02 27.20 16.43
N LEU A 718 -16.41 28.45 16.21
CA LEU A 718 -15.51 29.51 15.71
C LEU A 718 -15.48 30.68 16.69
N THR A 719 -14.32 30.90 17.30
CA THR A 719 -13.99 32.14 18.02
C THR A 719 -13.17 33.05 17.11
N LEU A 720 -13.66 34.25 16.82
CA LEU A 720 -13.06 35.15 15.85
C LEU A 720 -12.58 36.46 16.49
N THR A 721 -11.31 36.82 16.25
CA THR A 721 -10.80 38.18 16.45
C THR A 721 -10.67 38.87 15.09
N ALA A 722 -11.59 39.78 14.81
CA ALA A 722 -11.76 40.53 13.58
C ALA A 722 -10.79 41.71 13.46
N SER A 723 -10.28 41.96 12.24
CA SER A 723 -9.67 43.25 11.90
C SER A 723 -10.70 44.33 11.65
N ASP A 724 -10.26 45.59 11.68
CA ASP A 724 -11.06 46.77 11.30
C ASP A 724 -11.56 46.73 9.85
N ALA A 725 -11.00 45.84 9.02
CA ALA A 725 -11.37 45.69 7.61
C ALA A 725 -12.42 44.59 7.39
N LEU A 726 -12.70 43.74 8.38
CA LEU A 726 -13.61 42.61 8.24
C LEU A 726 -15.07 43.10 8.22
N THR A 727 -15.76 42.86 7.10
CA THR A 727 -17.15 43.31 6.94
C THR A 727 -18.16 42.18 7.02
N SER A 728 -17.80 40.94 6.68
CA SER A 728 -18.78 39.86 6.57
C SER A 728 -18.21 38.47 6.80
N VAL A 729 -19.07 37.59 7.31
CA VAL A 729 -18.85 36.14 7.40
C VAL A 729 -19.90 35.44 6.54
N THR A 730 -19.49 34.47 5.72
CA THR A 730 -20.40 33.60 4.96
C THR A 730 -20.27 32.16 5.42
N VAL A 731 -21.37 31.44 5.58
CA VAL A 731 -21.40 30.07 6.10
C VAL A 731 -22.10 29.13 5.12
N THR A 732 -21.52 27.93 4.98
CA THR A 732 -22.05 26.81 4.20
C THR A 732 -21.79 25.51 4.99
N GLY A 733 -22.44 24.41 4.60
CA GLY A 733 -22.15 23.09 5.15
C GLY A 733 -23.34 22.48 5.90
N ALA A 734 -23.20 21.22 6.30
CA ALA A 734 -24.28 20.41 6.84
C ALA A 734 -24.23 20.20 8.36
N SER A 735 -23.10 20.53 8.98
CA SER A 735 -22.91 20.38 10.42
C SER A 735 -23.21 21.70 11.14
N GLU A 736 -23.58 21.61 12.42
CA GLU A 736 -23.86 22.77 13.25
C GLU A 736 -22.63 23.68 13.37
N LEU A 737 -22.83 24.99 13.29
CA LEU A 737 -21.81 26.00 13.52
C LEU A 737 -22.24 26.96 14.63
N VAL A 738 -21.42 27.02 15.67
CA VAL A 738 -21.48 28.01 16.75
C VAL A 738 -20.41 29.07 16.50
N ILE A 739 -20.83 30.33 16.34
CA ILE A 739 -19.91 31.47 16.39
C ILE A 739 -19.89 31.97 17.84
N ASP A 740 -18.90 31.52 18.61
CA ASP A 740 -18.85 31.79 20.06
C ASP A 740 -18.72 33.28 20.38
N SER A 741 -17.90 33.99 19.61
CA SER A 741 -17.76 35.44 19.72
C SER A 741 -17.04 36.03 18.50
N VAL A 742 -17.40 37.28 18.18
CA VAL A 742 -16.61 38.15 17.30
C VAL A 742 -16.09 39.34 18.09
N THR A 743 -14.78 39.37 18.30
CA THR A 743 -14.08 40.44 19.04
C THR A 743 -13.26 41.29 18.07
N GLY A 744 -13.09 42.60 18.31
CA GLY A 744 -12.37 43.51 17.40
C GLY A 744 -12.92 44.93 17.39
N ALA A 745 -12.37 45.83 16.57
CA ALA A 745 -12.78 47.25 16.61
C ALA A 745 -14.06 47.56 15.80
N THR A 746 -14.40 46.75 14.79
CA THR A 746 -15.60 46.92 13.97
C THR A 746 -16.48 45.68 14.03
N LYS A 747 -17.77 45.88 14.32
CA LYS A 747 -18.78 44.82 14.18
C LYS A 747 -19.05 44.53 12.71
N LEU A 748 -19.52 43.31 12.41
CA LEU A 748 -19.75 42.84 11.05
C LEU A 748 -20.96 43.54 10.40
N ALA A 749 -20.89 43.85 9.11
CA ALA A 749 -22.07 44.28 8.36
C ALA A 749 -23.05 43.12 8.17
N SER A 750 -22.55 41.89 7.98
CA SER A 750 -23.42 40.72 7.81
C SER A 750 -22.78 39.39 8.22
N ILE A 751 -23.63 38.48 8.70
CA ILE A 751 -23.37 37.03 8.75
C ILE A 751 -24.36 36.39 7.78
N ASP A 752 -23.88 35.65 6.78
CA ASP A 752 -24.73 35.06 5.73
C ASP A 752 -24.57 33.54 5.69
N ALA A 753 -25.50 32.84 6.34
CA ALA A 753 -25.60 31.38 6.34
C ALA A 753 -26.72 30.87 5.44
N SER A 754 -27.21 31.68 4.47
CA SER A 754 -28.32 31.30 3.59
C SER A 754 -28.06 30.06 2.70
N ALA A 755 -26.82 29.60 2.64
CA ALA A 755 -26.42 28.38 1.94
C ALA A 755 -26.01 27.24 2.88
N ALA A 756 -26.17 27.40 4.20
CA ALA A 756 -25.95 26.35 5.19
C ALA A 756 -27.20 25.47 5.33
N THR A 757 -26.98 24.18 5.51
CA THR A 757 -28.04 23.21 5.83
C THR A 757 -27.93 22.70 7.27
N GLY A 758 -26.77 22.86 7.92
CA GLY A 758 -26.62 22.74 9.37
C GLY A 758 -27.07 24.01 10.09
N GLY A 759 -27.37 23.89 11.39
CA GLY A 759 -27.80 25.02 12.23
C GLY A 759 -26.69 26.04 12.48
N LEU A 760 -27.05 27.31 12.59
CA LEU A 760 -26.20 28.42 12.98
C LEU A 760 -26.60 28.93 14.36
N THR A 761 -25.65 28.92 15.29
CA THR A 761 -25.73 29.66 16.55
C THR A 761 -24.87 30.93 16.46
N ALA A 762 -25.46 32.11 16.56
CA ALA A 762 -24.76 33.40 16.45
C ALA A 762 -25.41 34.51 17.27
N SER A 763 -24.73 35.66 17.46
CA SER A 763 -25.27 36.80 18.19
C SER A 763 -25.45 38.05 17.33
N LEU A 764 -26.53 38.80 17.57
CA LEU A 764 -26.64 40.17 17.07
C LEU A 764 -25.59 41.11 17.68
N ALA A 765 -24.92 40.71 18.77
CA ALA A 765 -23.80 41.46 19.31
C ALA A 765 -22.65 41.60 18.29
N ASP A 766 -22.51 40.61 17.40
CA ASP A 766 -21.41 40.48 16.45
C ASP A 766 -21.61 41.33 15.18
N VAL A 767 -22.82 41.82 14.93
CA VAL A 767 -23.16 42.68 13.77
C VAL A 767 -23.32 44.15 14.17
N ALA A 768 -22.95 45.05 13.25
CA ALA A 768 -23.10 46.48 13.39
C ALA A 768 -24.59 46.88 13.38
N ASN A 769 -24.88 48.09 13.85
CA ASN A 769 -26.26 48.58 13.83
C ASN A 769 -26.80 48.63 12.39
N GLY A 770 -27.96 48.04 12.15
CA GLY A 770 -28.50 47.85 10.80
C GLY A 770 -27.87 46.70 10.01
N GLY A 771 -27.01 45.90 10.64
CA GLY A 771 -26.41 44.70 10.06
C GLY A 771 -27.40 43.55 9.92
N THR A 772 -27.01 42.53 9.15
CA THR A 772 -27.92 41.45 8.77
C THR A 772 -27.39 40.07 9.12
N ILE A 773 -28.20 39.21 9.71
CA ILE A 773 -27.95 37.76 9.80
C ILE A 773 -28.89 37.05 8.83
N LYS A 774 -28.36 36.25 7.89
CA LYS A 774 -29.16 35.41 7.01
C LYS A 774 -29.03 33.95 7.41
N LEU A 775 -30.17 33.29 7.54
CA LEU A 775 -30.34 31.95 8.06
C LEU A 775 -30.49 30.93 6.94
N GLY A 776 -30.08 29.70 7.25
CA GLY A 776 -30.01 28.58 6.32
C GLY A 776 -31.32 27.79 6.31
N THR A 777 -31.23 26.46 6.16
CA THR A 777 -32.38 25.56 6.37
C THR A 777 -32.23 24.69 7.63
N GLY A 778 -31.15 24.88 8.38
CA GLY A 778 -30.91 24.19 9.64
C GLY A 778 -31.75 24.81 10.76
N ALA A 779 -31.81 24.17 11.92
CA ALA A 779 -32.40 24.79 13.10
C ALA A 779 -31.42 25.83 13.65
N ASP A 780 -31.75 27.11 13.50
CA ASP A 780 -30.85 28.22 13.82
C ASP A 780 -31.19 28.85 15.19
N MET A 781 -30.17 29.34 15.92
CA MET A 781 -30.34 30.03 17.19
C MET A 781 -29.63 31.38 17.19
N ILE A 782 -30.39 32.47 17.28
CA ILE A 782 -29.84 33.82 17.29
C ILE A 782 -30.02 34.48 18.66
N THR A 783 -28.90 34.80 19.30
CA THR A 783 -28.91 35.57 20.56
C THR A 783 -29.12 37.06 20.30
N ILE A 784 -30.11 37.64 20.95
CA ILE A 784 -30.51 39.04 20.87
C ILE A 784 -30.00 39.79 22.10
N THR A 785 -29.11 40.76 21.91
CA THR A 785 -28.36 41.42 23.00
C THR A 785 -28.64 42.93 23.19
N SER A 786 -29.46 43.57 22.33
CA SER A 786 -30.06 44.94 22.46
C SER A 786 -29.05 46.13 22.52
N ALA A 787 -29.29 47.36 22.06
CA ALA A 787 -30.48 48.12 21.67
C ALA A 787 -30.23 48.91 20.36
N SER A 788 -31.12 48.75 19.40
CA SER A 788 -30.97 49.25 18.03
C SER A 788 -31.84 50.49 17.84
N THR A 789 -31.31 51.51 17.18
CA THR A 789 -32.14 52.69 16.87
C THR A 789 -33.11 52.36 15.76
N VAL A 790 -34.32 52.93 15.80
CA VAL A 790 -35.35 52.76 14.75
C VAL A 790 -34.85 53.10 13.33
N GLY A 791 -33.76 53.87 13.20
CA GLY A 791 -33.12 54.19 11.91
C GLY A 791 -32.07 53.19 11.41
N ALA A 792 -31.66 52.21 12.22
CA ALA A 792 -30.64 51.20 11.91
C ALA A 792 -30.91 49.93 12.73
N VAL A 793 -32.04 49.28 12.43
CA VAL A 793 -32.49 48.04 13.09
C VAL A 793 -31.76 46.86 12.46
N GLU A 794 -31.15 45.98 13.25
CA GLU A 794 -30.55 44.75 12.72
C GLU A 794 -31.65 43.81 12.24
N SER A 795 -31.36 43.07 11.17
CA SER A 795 -32.34 42.20 10.54
C SER A 795 -31.88 40.75 10.49
N ILE A 796 -32.81 39.84 10.75
CA ILE A 796 -32.66 38.41 10.53
C ILE A 796 -33.54 38.03 9.33
N SER A 797 -32.98 37.36 8.33
CA SER A 797 -33.72 36.87 7.15
C SER A 797 -33.54 35.38 6.98
N GLY A 798 -34.51 34.68 6.40
CA GLY A 798 -34.49 33.21 6.31
C GLY A 798 -35.36 32.55 7.38
N PHE A 799 -35.47 33.20 8.55
CA PHE A 799 -36.11 32.67 9.76
C PHE A 799 -37.31 31.74 9.54
N GLU A 800 -37.12 30.47 9.86
CA GLU A 800 -38.08 29.40 9.71
C GLU A 800 -39.25 29.52 10.70
N LYS A 801 -40.47 29.29 10.22
CA LYS A 801 -41.65 29.17 11.08
C LYS A 801 -41.83 27.73 11.52
N THR A 802 -42.13 27.52 12.80
CA THR A 802 -42.52 26.19 13.25
C THR A 802 -43.86 25.78 12.68
N ALA A 803 -43.96 24.52 12.27
CA ALA A 803 -45.24 23.89 11.95
C ALA A 803 -46.02 23.47 13.21
N ALA A 804 -45.54 23.77 14.43
CA ALA A 804 -46.12 23.30 15.71
C ALA A 804 -47.63 23.57 15.88
N ALA A 805 -48.19 24.64 15.31
CA ALA A 805 -49.63 24.86 15.36
C ALA A 805 -50.44 24.02 14.34
N ALA A 806 -49.77 23.35 13.40
CA ALA A 806 -50.36 22.44 12.42
C ALA A 806 -50.30 20.95 12.84
N VAL A 807 -49.40 20.57 13.77
CA VAL A 807 -49.26 19.16 14.26
C VAL A 807 -50.34 18.72 15.27
N GLY A 808 -51.29 19.58 15.63
CA GLY A 808 -52.45 19.22 16.44
C GLY A 808 -52.11 18.93 17.91
N SER A 809 -52.66 17.85 18.49
CA SER A 809 -52.46 17.46 19.89
C SER A 809 -51.33 16.44 20.12
N ASP A 810 -50.56 16.09 19.08
CA ASP A 810 -49.43 15.17 19.19
C ASP A 810 -48.24 15.87 19.84
N ALA A 811 -47.94 15.50 21.08
CA ALA A 811 -46.87 16.11 21.86
C ALA A 811 -45.47 15.81 21.29
N THR A 812 -45.26 14.63 20.68
CA THR A 812 -43.97 14.23 20.12
C THR A 812 -43.70 14.97 18.81
N ALA A 813 -44.69 15.02 17.92
CA ALA A 813 -44.57 15.76 16.67
C ALA A 813 -44.45 17.27 16.91
N LYS A 814 -45.13 17.79 17.94
CA LYS A 814 -44.96 19.18 18.40
C LYS A 814 -43.55 19.44 18.92
N ALA A 815 -42.98 18.55 19.74
CA ALA A 815 -41.63 18.69 20.26
C ALA A 815 -40.57 18.64 19.14
N ALA A 816 -40.73 17.73 18.18
CA ALA A 816 -39.85 17.66 17.00
C ALA A 816 -39.96 18.94 16.15
N ALA A 817 -41.17 19.43 15.87
CA ALA A 817 -41.36 20.67 15.12
C ALA A 817 -40.83 21.92 15.83
N ILE A 818 -40.71 21.90 17.17
CA ILE A 818 -40.07 22.97 17.94
C ILE A 818 -38.55 22.83 17.87
N ALA A 819 -38.01 21.61 17.96
CA ALA A 819 -36.58 21.35 17.84
C ALA A 819 -36.02 21.69 16.44
N ASP A 820 -36.84 21.55 15.39
CA ASP A 820 -36.49 21.90 14.01
C ASP A 820 -36.74 23.39 13.68
N ALA A 821 -37.25 24.19 14.62
CA ALA A 821 -37.59 25.58 14.38
C ALA A 821 -36.46 26.52 14.80
N ASP A 822 -36.38 27.65 14.11
CA ASP A 822 -35.46 28.71 14.50
C ASP A 822 -35.87 29.37 15.82
N VAL A 823 -34.85 29.72 16.60
CA VAL A 823 -34.98 30.26 17.95
C VAL A 823 -34.35 31.65 18.04
N LEU A 824 -35.11 32.59 18.57
CA LEU A 824 -34.61 33.86 19.10
C LEU A 824 -34.36 33.69 20.60
N SER A 825 -33.10 33.75 21.01
CA SER A 825 -32.70 33.69 22.42
C SER A 825 -32.41 35.10 22.93
N PHE A 826 -33.08 35.55 23.99
CA PHE A 826 -32.87 36.92 24.51
C PHE A 826 -31.91 36.94 25.69
N ALA A 827 -31.05 37.97 25.74
CA ALA A 827 -30.20 38.20 26.90
C ALA A 827 -31.02 38.72 28.10
N GLY A 828 -31.37 37.82 29.02
CA GLY A 828 -32.10 38.12 30.25
C GLY A 828 -33.58 37.73 30.18
N THR A 829 -34.29 37.89 31.30
CA THR A 829 -35.67 37.37 31.44
C THR A 829 -36.66 38.12 30.56
N VAL A 830 -37.10 37.49 29.48
CA VAL A 830 -38.06 37.97 28.49
C VAL A 830 -39.24 37.02 28.42
N ALA A 831 -40.45 37.57 28.47
CA ALA A 831 -41.69 36.81 28.36
C ALA A 831 -42.59 37.38 27.26
N ALA A 832 -43.26 36.54 26.48
CA ALA A 832 -44.29 37.02 25.55
C ALA A 832 -45.42 37.71 26.33
N ASP A 833 -45.82 38.93 25.94
CA ASP A 833 -46.95 39.61 26.59
C ASP A 833 -48.28 38.92 26.22
N GLY A 834 -48.74 38.06 27.12
CA GLY A 834 -50.03 37.37 27.01
C GLY A 834 -51.22 38.16 27.55
N GLY A 835 -51.04 39.42 27.97
CA GLY A 835 -52.06 40.28 28.56
C GLY A 835 -53.13 40.74 27.57
N GLN A 836 -53.02 41.97 27.07
CA GLN A 836 -53.99 42.56 26.12
C GLN A 836 -53.78 42.08 24.67
N ILE A 837 -52.76 41.25 24.42
CA ILE A 837 -52.33 40.82 23.10
C ILE A 837 -52.52 39.31 22.97
N SER A 838 -53.11 38.87 21.87
CA SER A 838 -53.28 37.43 21.62
C SER A 838 -51.95 36.84 21.19
N LYS A 839 -51.42 35.88 21.97
CA LYS A 839 -50.26 35.06 21.59
C LYS A 839 -48.98 35.86 21.26
N GLY A 840 -48.79 37.00 21.93
CA GLY A 840 -47.66 37.90 21.70
C GLY A 840 -47.67 38.65 20.36
N VAL A 841 -48.74 38.55 19.56
CA VAL A 841 -48.85 39.19 18.23
C VAL A 841 -49.69 40.46 18.28
N LEU A 842 -49.06 41.62 18.07
CA LEU A 842 -49.72 42.93 17.98
C LEU A 842 -50.23 43.18 16.56
N SER A 843 -51.55 43.33 16.42
CA SER A 843 -52.21 43.69 15.17
C SER A 843 -52.65 45.15 15.18
N PHE A 844 -52.31 45.91 14.14
CA PHE A 844 -52.78 47.29 14.00
C PHE A 844 -54.22 47.33 13.48
N THR A 845 -55.06 48.18 14.09
CA THR A 845 -56.44 48.42 13.63
C THR A 845 -56.52 49.74 12.87
N GLY A 846 -57.43 49.85 11.90
CA GLY A 846 -57.60 51.06 11.10
C GLY A 846 -56.52 51.26 10.03
N ALA A 847 -56.10 52.50 9.78
CA ALA A 847 -55.11 52.83 8.73
C ALA A 847 -53.68 52.36 9.05
N GLY A 848 -53.42 51.90 10.28
CA GLY A 848 -52.10 51.48 10.75
C GLY A 848 -51.13 52.64 11.01
N PRO A 849 -49.94 52.37 11.56
CA PRO A 849 -48.88 53.35 11.77
C PRO A 849 -48.31 53.88 10.45
N SER A 850 -47.97 55.17 10.41
CA SER A 850 -47.43 55.81 9.19
C SER A 850 -45.92 55.64 9.03
N THR A 851 -45.21 55.52 10.15
CA THR A 851 -43.77 55.29 10.21
C THR A 851 -43.45 54.08 11.09
N LEU A 852 -42.26 53.49 10.92
CA LEU A 852 -41.78 52.43 11.81
C LEU A 852 -41.69 52.93 13.27
N ALA A 853 -41.33 54.21 13.48
CA ALA A 853 -41.31 54.81 14.81
C ALA A 853 -42.70 54.84 15.46
N ASP A 854 -43.75 55.14 14.70
CA ASP A 854 -45.13 55.08 15.19
C ASP A 854 -45.51 53.62 15.55
N ALA A 855 -45.09 52.65 14.73
CA ALA A 855 -45.34 51.23 14.98
C ALA A 855 -44.66 50.74 16.26
N VAL A 856 -43.40 51.12 16.46
CA VAL A 856 -42.62 50.83 17.67
C VAL A 856 -43.24 51.49 18.90
N GLY A 857 -43.71 52.74 18.78
CA GLY A 857 -44.40 53.40 19.89
C GLY A 857 -45.72 52.71 20.29
N LEU A 858 -46.43 52.13 19.33
CA LEU A 858 -47.60 51.28 19.61
C LEU A 858 -47.21 49.95 20.25
N ALA A 859 -46.08 49.36 19.85
CA ALA A 859 -45.53 48.15 20.45
C ALA A 859 -45.10 48.37 21.90
N ASP A 860 -44.42 49.49 22.20
CA ASP A 860 -44.03 49.90 23.55
C ASP A 860 -45.24 50.17 24.45
N GLY A 861 -46.31 50.78 23.91
CA GLY A 861 -47.56 50.93 24.65
C GLY A 861 -48.30 49.62 24.91
N ALA A 862 -48.03 48.59 24.11
CA ALA A 862 -48.70 47.29 24.19
C ALA A 862 -47.94 46.29 25.07
N ALA A 863 -46.60 46.33 25.08
CA ALA A 863 -45.75 45.67 26.06
C ALA A 863 -45.77 46.48 27.36
N THR A 864 -46.47 46.01 28.39
CA THR A 864 -46.79 46.87 29.56
C THR A 864 -45.85 46.73 30.75
N VAL A 865 -44.94 45.76 30.73
CA VAL A 865 -43.92 45.54 31.76
C VAL A 865 -42.55 45.30 31.14
N ALA A 866 -41.49 45.72 31.85
CA ALA A 866 -40.14 45.43 31.43
C ALA A 866 -39.91 43.91 31.31
N GLY A 867 -39.30 43.48 30.21
CA GLY A 867 -39.16 42.08 29.81
C GLY A 867 -40.31 41.55 28.95
N SER A 868 -41.38 42.32 28.71
CA SER A 868 -42.44 41.92 27.79
C SER A 868 -42.03 42.05 26.33
N ALA A 869 -42.20 40.95 25.58
CA ALA A 869 -41.95 40.89 24.15
C ALA A 869 -43.25 40.81 23.33
N VAL A 870 -43.29 41.54 22.22
CA VAL A 870 -44.40 41.54 21.25
C VAL A 870 -43.84 41.51 19.83
N VAL A 871 -44.54 40.82 18.93
CA VAL A 871 -44.22 40.83 17.49
C VAL A 871 -45.30 41.59 16.72
N PHE A 872 -44.91 42.43 15.77
CA PHE A 872 -45.83 43.16 14.90
C PHE A 872 -45.36 43.17 13.44
N GLU A 873 -46.26 43.44 12.50
CA GLU A 873 -45.94 43.51 11.07
C GLU A 873 -46.00 44.93 10.54
N TYR A 874 -44.98 45.34 9.80
CA TYR A 874 -44.91 46.64 9.14
C TYR A 874 -44.23 46.53 7.77
N LEU A 875 -44.93 47.01 6.72
CA LEU A 875 -44.46 47.04 5.33
C LEU A 875 -43.84 45.73 4.83
N GLY A 876 -44.47 44.58 5.13
CA GLY A 876 -44.05 43.27 4.62
C GLY A 876 -42.90 42.61 5.39
N ASN A 877 -42.57 43.12 6.59
CA ASN A 877 -41.63 42.50 7.52
C ASN A 877 -42.28 42.38 8.90
N SER A 878 -41.83 41.42 9.69
CA SER A 878 -42.16 41.32 11.12
C SER A 878 -41.06 41.97 11.95
N TYR A 879 -41.43 42.49 13.12
CA TYR A 879 -40.52 43.12 14.06
C TYR A 879 -40.81 42.56 15.44
N VAL A 880 -39.77 42.11 16.13
CA VAL A 880 -39.87 41.70 17.53
C VAL A 880 -39.38 42.85 18.39
N PHE A 881 -40.26 43.32 19.28
CA PHE A 881 -40.01 44.40 20.21
C PHE A 881 -40.02 43.85 21.63
N VAL A 882 -39.01 44.21 22.44
CA VAL A 882 -38.96 43.89 23.87
C VAL A 882 -38.83 45.18 24.66
N GLN A 883 -39.77 45.42 25.57
CA GLN A 883 -39.71 46.57 26.47
C GLN A 883 -38.61 46.36 27.50
N GLY A 884 -37.54 47.14 27.44
CA GLY A 884 -36.39 46.97 28.34
C GLY A 884 -36.42 47.92 29.55
N GLY A 885 -37.47 48.72 29.68
CA GLY A 885 -37.63 49.74 30.73
C GLY A 885 -36.77 50.98 30.47
N ALA A 886 -35.44 50.85 30.47
CA ALA A 886 -34.52 51.96 30.17
C ALA A 886 -34.06 51.99 28.70
N THR A 887 -33.91 50.81 28.08
CA THR A 887 -33.48 50.65 26.69
C THR A 887 -34.24 49.51 26.04
N ASP A 888 -35.04 49.80 25.02
CA ASP A 888 -35.83 48.78 24.34
C ASP A 888 -35.02 48.01 23.30
N THR A 889 -35.51 46.81 22.99
CA THR A 889 -34.93 45.94 21.97
C THR A 889 -35.84 45.92 20.76
N LEU A 890 -35.27 46.05 19.56
CA LEU A 890 -36.01 45.94 18.32
C LEU A 890 -35.17 45.15 17.32
N VAL A 891 -35.72 44.07 16.80
CA VAL A 891 -35.11 43.28 15.72
C VAL A 891 -36.12 43.10 14.59
N GLN A 892 -35.63 43.20 13.35
CA GLN A 892 -36.44 42.96 12.16
C GLN A 892 -36.32 41.50 11.73
N LEU A 893 -37.44 40.81 11.54
CA LEU A 893 -37.52 39.54 10.83
C LEU A 893 -37.90 39.83 9.36
N ALA A 894 -36.87 39.94 8.52
CA ALA A 894 -37.00 40.41 7.16
C ALA A 894 -37.68 39.36 6.25
N GLY A 895 -38.70 39.80 5.50
CA GLY A 895 -39.47 38.93 4.60
C GLY A 895 -40.45 37.97 5.30
N ILE A 896 -40.51 37.99 6.64
CA ILE A 896 -41.44 37.18 7.42
C ILE A 896 -42.75 37.95 7.61
N THR A 897 -43.89 37.30 7.34
CA THR A 897 -45.25 37.85 7.50
C THR A 897 -46.25 36.77 7.88
N GLY A 898 -47.41 37.13 8.41
CA GLY A 898 -48.46 36.22 8.86
C GLY A 898 -48.09 35.43 10.12
N ILE A 899 -47.40 36.04 11.08
CA ILE A 899 -47.09 35.39 12.37
C ILE A 899 -48.38 35.29 13.20
N LYS A 900 -48.69 34.10 13.71
CA LYS A 900 -49.91 33.79 14.47
C LYS A 900 -49.63 33.55 15.96
N ASN A 901 -48.39 33.26 16.30
CA ASN A 901 -47.96 33.01 17.67
C ASN A 901 -46.48 33.33 17.79
N PHE A 902 -46.13 34.11 18.81
CA PHE A 902 -44.77 34.29 19.27
C PHE A 902 -44.69 33.58 20.63
N ALA A 903 -44.00 32.44 20.67
CA ALA A 903 -44.12 31.49 21.76
C ALA A 903 -42.77 31.05 22.29
N GLU A 904 -42.74 30.75 23.59
CA GLU A 904 -41.59 30.17 24.27
C GLU A 904 -41.55 28.65 24.05
N ASP A 905 -40.34 28.10 23.87
CA ASP A 905 -40.09 26.66 23.68
C ASP A 905 -40.18 25.84 24.98
N GLY A 906 -40.23 26.51 26.14
CA GLY A 906 -40.27 25.90 27.47
C GLY A 906 -38.99 26.08 28.27
N ALA A 907 -37.89 26.52 27.64
CA ALA A 907 -36.78 27.18 28.28
C ALA A 907 -37.10 28.68 28.44
N THR A 908 -36.69 29.28 29.56
CA THR A 908 -36.90 30.72 29.77
C THR A 908 -36.10 31.49 28.71
N ASP A 909 -36.72 32.47 28.06
CA ASP A 909 -36.08 33.43 27.15
C ASP A 909 -35.77 32.94 25.71
N HIS A 910 -36.27 31.76 25.32
CA HIS A 910 -36.14 31.20 23.98
C HIS A 910 -37.46 31.21 23.22
N PHE A 911 -37.52 31.90 22.09
CA PHE A 911 -38.75 32.12 21.34
C PHE A 911 -38.69 31.61 19.90
N PHE A 912 -39.78 30.99 19.46
CA PHE A 912 -40.01 30.62 18.06
C PHE A 912 -41.30 31.27 17.53
N ILE A 913 -41.49 31.26 16.21
CA ILE A 913 -42.67 31.83 15.54
C ILE A 913 -43.50 30.76 14.84
N VAL A 914 -44.83 30.95 14.84
CA VAL A 914 -45.83 30.09 14.14
C VAL A 914 -46.52 30.87 13.02
#